data_AF-A0A976CMS9-F1
#
_entry.id   AF-A0A976CMS9-F1
#
_cell.length_a   1.000
_cell.length_b   1.000
_cell.length_c   1.000
_cell.angle_alpha   90.00
_cell.angle_beta   90.00
_cell.angle_gamma   90.00
#
_symmetry.space_group_name_H-M   'P 1'
#
loop_
_entity.id
_entity.type
_entity.pdbx_description
1 polymer ?
#
loop_
_entity_poly.entity_id
_entity_poly.type
_entity_poly.pdbx_seq_one_letter_code
_entity_poly.pdbx_strand_id
1 'polypeptide(L)'
;MSTNAVRKNTENPAPVFEFVQSVSKVTAGTILSITMLASSVVAGGLVGLAISFRNLPDVRILQTYSPTETTHIYDINGRPLASIHDEANRDVVPLDKISPNLKRAVLAIEDSNFFTHKGINPGGIARALIVNLEKGRTVEGGSTMTMQLVKNLFLSPQSKFSRKIAEAVMSIRLEQILNKDQILQLYLNQIYLGHNLYGVETASRSYFNKSAENLSLAEAAMLAGLISAPEEYSPFVNYKLSKDRQEIVLTRMRELKWITIAEEASARAQKIKLGKITSFGGSQVPYVTQAVVQELTRRFGRDAVLKGGMRVQTTIDLKLQRIAEETVKAWHDRLYYQGLFYDRDQGQIALAAVDPRTHFVKAMVGGVDYQKSEFNRAIQARRQPGSSFKPFIYYAAFATGKYGPDSVVYDSPVGYRDGDGYYYPQNYGGGFSGAVSIRRALEVSLNIPAVKLGQEVGLNKVIEICRVLGIRSPMEPVVSLPLGAVDLTPLEMAGAFATFANNGWHSDTTFIVQVTDSSGNVLLDNTPKPKLVLNAWAAASVNSALQGVIYNGTAKAAQIGRPAAGKTGTTSSERDIWFVGYVPQLSVAVWIGNDDYTPMSYGATGGTIVAPVWRDFMSQALQGVPEEDFKPASSFERP
;
A
#
# COMPACT_ATOMS: atom_id res chain seq x y z
N MET A 1 33.03 131.91 -3.05
CA MET A 1 31.58 131.85 -3.29
C MET A 1 31.11 130.43 -3.01
N SER A 2 30.06 130.30 -2.21
CA SER A 2 29.36 129.06 -1.85
C SER A 2 29.07 128.14 -3.03
N THR A 3 29.08 126.81 -2.78
CA THR A 3 27.87 125.96 -2.87
C THR A 3 28.09 124.58 -2.24
N ASN A 4 27.15 124.22 -1.36
CA ASN A 4 26.94 122.92 -0.72
C ASN A 4 26.40 121.87 -1.71
N ALA A 5 26.70 120.57 -1.49
CA ALA A 5 25.71 119.48 -1.63
C ALA A 5 26.20 118.13 -1.02
N VAL A 6 25.67 117.81 0.16
CA VAL A 6 25.07 116.54 0.61
C VAL A 6 25.77 115.19 0.28
N ARG A 7 26.31 114.55 1.34
CA ARG A 7 26.52 113.09 1.43
C ARG A 7 25.18 112.36 1.45
N LYS A 8 25.02 111.33 0.59
CA LYS A 8 23.92 110.36 0.67
C LYS A 8 24.49 109.00 1.07
N ASN A 9 24.27 108.62 2.33
CA ASN A 9 24.49 107.26 2.82
C ASN A 9 23.44 106.34 2.19
N THR A 10 23.89 105.30 1.50
CA THR A 10 23.10 104.11 1.18
C THR A 10 23.15 103.17 2.37
N GLU A 11 22.03 103.04 3.08
CA GLU A 11 21.82 101.97 4.07
C GLU A 11 21.73 100.62 3.34
N ASN A 12 22.62 99.71 3.70
CA ASN A 12 22.60 98.30 3.30
C ASN A 12 21.54 97.58 4.15
N PRO A 13 20.58 96.85 3.57
CA PRO A 13 19.61 96.09 4.37
C PRO A 13 20.32 94.96 5.13
N ALA A 14 19.86 94.73 6.36
CA ALA A 14 20.54 93.93 7.37
C ALA A 14 20.75 92.43 6.97
N PRO A 15 21.88 91.80 7.35
CA PRO A 15 22.27 90.42 7.01
C PRO A 15 21.29 89.31 7.45
N VAL A 16 20.36 89.63 8.36
CA VAL A 16 19.44 88.66 8.98
C VAL A 16 18.35 88.24 8.01
N PHE A 17 17.89 89.13 7.12
CA PHE A 17 16.80 88.82 6.19
C PHE A 17 17.26 87.83 5.10
N GLU A 18 18.46 88.01 4.55
CA GLU A 18 19.05 87.06 3.59
C GLU A 18 19.38 85.71 4.23
N PHE A 19 19.78 85.69 5.50
CA PHE A 19 20.01 84.45 6.25
C PHE A 19 18.70 83.66 6.46
N VAL A 20 17.62 84.32 6.87
CA VAL A 20 16.31 83.66 7.05
C VAL A 20 15.77 83.16 5.71
N GLN A 21 15.95 83.91 4.62
CA GLN A 21 15.49 83.53 3.29
C GLN A 21 16.29 82.37 2.68
N SER A 22 17.59 82.28 2.97
CA SER A 22 18.44 81.16 2.55
C SER A 22 18.18 79.88 3.35
N VAL A 23 18.05 79.98 4.68
CA VAL A 23 17.66 78.85 5.54
C VAL A 23 16.28 78.31 5.14
N SER A 24 15.29 79.18 4.95
CA SER A 24 13.93 78.74 4.54
C SER A 24 13.90 78.08 3.16
N LYS A 25 14.69 78.55 2.18
CA LYS A 25 14.85 77.86 0.88
C LYS A 25 15.50 76.48 1.01
N VAL A 26 16.55 76.35 1.83
CA VAL A 26 17.22 75.07 2.06
C VAL A 26 16.31 74.10 2.83
N THR A 27 15.59 74.58 3.85
CA THR A 27 14.61 73.78 4.61
C THR A 27 13.45 73.34 3.72
N ALA A 28 12.88 74.24 2.90
CA ALA A 28 11.82 73.89 1.95
C ALA A 28 12.30 72.88 0.89
N GLY A 29 13.51 73.07 0.34
CA GLY A 29 14.12 72.12 -0.58
C GLY A 29 14.38 70.76 0.04
N THR A 30 14.81 70.73 1.32
CA THR A 30 15.04 69.49 2.08
C THR A 30 13.73 68.76 2.36
N ILE A 31 12.70 69.47 2.84
CA ILE A 31 11.37 68.91 3.08
C ILE A 31 10.79 68.36 1.77
N LEU A 32 10.85 69.13 0.68
CA LEU A 32 10.35 68.69 -0.63
C LEU A 32 11.10 67.43 -1.10
N SER A 33 12.43 67.40 -0.97
CA SER A 33 13.26 66.25 -1.35
C SER A 33 12.92 65.01 -0.53
N ILE A 34 12.77 65.14 0.79
CA ILE A 34 12.35 64.05 1.69
C ILE A 34 10.95 63.57 1.31
N THR A 35 10.02 64.49 1.00
CA THR A 35 8.64 64.15 0.64
C THR A 35 8.57 63.46 -0.72
N MET A 36 9.37 63.89 -1.71
CA MET A 36 9.48 63.26 -3.03
C MET A 36 10.16 61.89 -2.94
N LEU A 37 11.18 61.72 -2.10
CA LEU A 37 11.78 60.43 -1.81
C LEU A 37 10.80 59.49 -1.08
N ALA A 38 10.06 59.98 -0.08
CA ALA A 38 9.07 59.18 0.62
C ALA A 38 7.94 58.74 -0.33
N SER A 39 7.43 59.66 -1.16
CA SER A 39 6.36 59.36 -2.12
C SER A 39 6.83 58.46 -3.26
N SER A 40 8.07 58.56 -3.73
CA SER A 40 8.63 57.63 -4.73
C SER A 40 8.87 56.24 -4.14
N VAL A 41 9.31 56.14 -2.89
CA VAL A 41 9.41 54.86 -2.15
C VAL A 41 8.02 54.24 -1.97
N VAL A 42 7.00 55.04 -1.62
CA VAL A 42 5.61 54.57 -1.48
C VAL A 42 5.04 54.13 -2.83
N ALA A 43 5.20 54.93 -3.89
CA ALA A 43 4.71 54.60 -5.22
C ALA A 43 5.41 53.37 -5.81
N GLY A 44 6.74 53.30 -5.69
CA GLY A 44 7.53 52.13 -6.07
C GLY A 44 7.15 50.88 -5.27
N GLY A 45 6.88 51.04 -3.96
CA GLY A 45 6.38 49.97 -3.10
C GLY A 45 4.98 49.47 -3.51
N LEU A 46 4.06 50.39 -3.85
CA LEU A 46 2.71 50.07 -4.31
C LEU A 46 2.72 49.39 -5.69
N VAL A 47 3.56 49.85 -6.62
CA VAL A 47 3.75 49.21 -7.93
C VAL A 47 4.38 47.82 -7.75
N GLY A 48 5.38 47.68 -6.88
CA GLY A 48 5.97 46.39 -6.54
C GLY A 48 4.96 45.42 -5.92
N LEU A 49 4.09 45.91 -5.03
CA LEU A 49 2.95 45.17 -4.47
C LEU A 49 1.97 44.74 -5.56
N ALA A 50 1.57 45.65 -6.46
CA ALA A 50 0.64 45.38 -7.55
C ALA A 50 1.18 44.33 -8.52
N ILE A 51 2.48 44.37 -8.84
CA ILE A 51 3.15 43.35 -9.67
C ILE A 51 3.20 42.00 -8.94
N SER A 52 3.49 42.01 -7.63
CA SER A 52 3.50 40.79 -6.80
C SER A 52 2.13 40.09 -6.81
N PHE A 53 1.02 40.84 -6.94
CA PHE A 53 -0.33 40.27 -6.97
C PHE A 53 -0.74 39.60 -8.28
N ARG A 54 -0.06 39.86 -9.40
CA ARG A 54 -0.49 39.35 -10.72
C ARG A 54 -0.38 37.83 -10.85
N ASN A 55 0.55 37.19 -10.13
CA ASN A 55 0.88 35.77 -10.30
C ASN A 55 0.71 34.94 -9.01
N LEU A 56 -0.09 35.40 -8.05
CA LEU A 56 -0.32 34.62 -6.81
C LEU A 56 -1.31 33.46 -7.06
N PRO A 57 -1.03 32.26 -6.53
CA PRO A 57 -1.97 31.16 -6.54
C PRO A 57 -3.31 31.53 -5.89
N ASP A 58 -4.39 30.95 -6.41
CA ASP A 58 -5.72 31.17 -5.86
C ASP A 58 -5.91 30.36 -4.57
N VAL A 59 -6.09 31.05 -3.44
CA VAL A 59 -6.29 30.40 -2.13
C VAL A 59 -7.66 29.71 -2.01
N ARG A 60 -8.63 30.01 -2.89
CA ARG A 60 -9.97 29.41 -2.86
C ARG A 60 -9.95 27.90 -3.09
N ILE A 61 -8.90 27.38 -3.72
CA ILE A 61 -8.70 25.92 -3.87
C ILE A 61 -8.65 25.20 -2.51
N LEU A 62 -8.32 25.92 -1.42
CA LEU A 62 -8.29 25.34 -0.07
C LEU A 62 -9.67 25.07 0.54
N GLN A 63 -10.75 25.59 -0.04
CA GLN A 63 -12.11 25.26 0.42
C GLN A 63 -12.48 23.80 0.12
N THR A 64 -11.92 23.23 -0.95
CA THR A 64 -12.12 21.83 -1.36
C THR A 64 -10.83 21.01 -1.27
N TYR A 65 -9.79 21.55 -0.64
CA TYR A 65 -8.52 20.87 -0.51
C TYR A 65 -8.61 19.78 0.54
N SER A 66 -8.39 18.54 0.11
CA SER A 66 -8.06 17.44 0.99
C SER A 66 -6.54 17.25 0.98
N PRO A 67 -5.87 17.27 2.15
CA PRO A 67 -4.46 16.92 2.22
C PRO A 67 -4.23 15.53 1.63
N THR A 68 -3.08 15.29 1.01
CA THR A 68 -2.70 13.94 0.55
C THR A 68 -2.61 13.02 1.75
N GLU A 69 -3.19 11.83 1.64
CA GLU A 69 -3.24 10.86 2.74
C GLU A 69 -2.60 9.54 2.35
N THR A 70 -1.96 8.91 3.33
CA THR A 70 -1.36 7.58 3.22
C THR A 70 -2.45 6.55 3.04
N THR A 71 -2.30 5.70 2.02
CA THR A 71 -3.11 4.49 1.87
C THR A 71 -2.57 3.40 2.80
N HIS A 72 -3.44 2.78 3.58
CA HIS A 72 -3.07 1.66 4.45
C HIS A 72 -3.67 0.35 3.95
N ILE A 73 -2.84 -0.69 3.95
CA ILE A 73 -3.22 -2.05 3.56
C ILE A 73 -3.18 -2.94 4.80
N TYR A 74 -4.28 -3.65 5.06
CA TYR A 74 -4.46 -4.50 6.23
C TYR A 74 -4.69 -5.96 5.84
N ASP A 75 -4.24 -6.89 6.69
CA ASP A 75 -4.60 -8.31 6.63
C ASP A 75 -6.08 -8.49 7.01
N ILE A 76 -6.68 -9.64 6.71
CA ILE A 76 -8.11 -9.92 6.94
C ILE A 76 -8.60 -9.66 8.38
N ASN A 77 -7.69 -9.62 9.36
CA ASN A 77 -7.98 -9.39 10.78
C ASN A 77 -7.69 -7.94 11.21
N GLY A 78 -7.44 -7.02 10.27
CA GLY A 78 -7.16 -5.61 10.52
C GLY A 78 -5.71 -5.29 10.91
N ARG A 79 -4.77 -6.23 10.76
CA ARG A 79 -3.35 -5.99 11.06
C ARG A 79 -2.67 -5.26 9.91
N PRO A 80 -1.84 -4.23 10.16
CA PRO A 80 -1.19 -3.48 9.09
C PRO A 80 -0.17 -4.36 8.33
N LEU A 81 -0.26 -4.35 6.99
CA LEU A 81 0.67 -5.02 6.07
C LEU A 81 1.65 -4.02 5.45
N ALA A 82 1.13 -2.88 4.98
CA ALA A 82 1.91 -1.81 4.37
C ALA A 82 1.20 -0.45 4.45
N SER A 83 2.00 0.59 4.34
CA SER A 83 1.58 1.98 4.16
C SER A 83 2.14 2.47 2.83
N ILE A 84 1.28 3.02 1.99
CA ILE A 84 1.61 3.47 0.64
C ILE A 84 1.35 4.97 0.56
N HIS A 85 2.40 5.73 0.30
CA HIS A 85 2.33 7.16 0.09
C HIS A 85 3.42 7.58 -0.90
N ASP A 86 3.27 8.78 -1.46
CA ASP A 86 4.30 9.44 -2.23
C ASP A 86 5.29 10.15 -1.28
N GLU A 87 5.46 11.47 -1.42
CA GLU A 87 6.37 12.28 -0.59
C GLU A 87 5.89 12.51 0.85
N ALA A 88 4.60 12.33 1.16
CA ALA A 88 4.05 12.70 2.47
C ALA A 88 3.36 11.52 3.15
N ASN A 89 3.95 11.00 4.23
CA ASN A 89 3.27 10.06 5.12
C ASN A 89 2.34 10.83 6.06
N ARG A 90 1.03 10.71 5.85
CA ARG A 90 0.02 11.50 6.56
C ARG A 90 -1.28 10.74 6.77
N ASP A 91 -1.78 10.82 7.98
CA ASP A 91 -3.15 10.54 8.39
C ASP A 91 -3.81 11.86 8.76
N VAL A 92 -4.93 12.17 8.11
CA VAL A 92 -5.70 13.36 8.43
C VAL A 92 -6.65 13.05 9.57
N VAL A 93 -6.66 13.92 10.58
CA VAL A 93 -7.64 13.86 11.67
C VAL A 93 -8.42 15.16 11.80
N PRO A 94 -9.74 15.08 12.09
CA PRO A 94 -10.53 16.23 12.48
C PRO A 94 -9.94 16.97 13.69
N LEU A 95 -10.18 18.28 13.79
CA LEU A 95 -9.61 19.10 14.86
C LEU A 95 -10.03 18.62 16.25
N ASP A 96 -11.27 18.17 16.44
CA ASP A 96 -11.78 17.64 17.71
C ASP A 96 -11.08 16.34 18.15
N LYS A 97 -10.50 15.60 17.19
CA LYS A 97 -9.63 14.43 17.42
C LYS A 97 -8.16 14.74 17.70
N ILE A 98 -7.87 15.99 18.04
CA ILE A 98 -6.54 16.42 18.48
C ILE A 98 -6.59 16.90 19.93
N SER A 99 -5.65 16.41 20.75
CA SER A 99 -5.53 16.75 22.17
C SER A 99 -5.56 18.27 22.39
N PRO A 100 -6.39 18.78 23.33
CA PRO A 100 -6.36 20.20 23.70
C PRO A 100 -5.00 20.67 24.19
N ASN A 101 -4.19 19.78 24.76
CA ASN A 101 -2.82 20.09 25.16
C ASN A 101 -1.94 20.38 23.96
N LEU A 102 -2.07 19.59 22.89
CA LEU A 102 -1.30 19.78 21.67
C LEU A 102 -1.70 21.05 20.94
N LYS A 103 -3.00 21.33 20.79
CA LYS A 103 -3.48 22.60 20.21
C LYS A 103 -2.88 23.81 20.95
N ARG A 104 -2.97 23.81 22.28
CA ARG A 104 -2.41 24.89 23.12
C ARG A 104 -0.89 24.96 23.04
N ALA A 105 -0.18 23.84 23.03
CA ALA A 105 1.27 23.82 22.94
C ALA A 105 1.79 24.40 21.62
N VAL A 106 1.18 24.00 20.50
CA VAL A 106 1.51 24.53 19.17
C VAL A 106 1.20 26.02 19.10
N LEU A 107 0.01 26.45 19.51
CA LEU A 107 -0.36 27.87 19.52
C LEU A 107 0.56 28.69 20.44
N ALA A 108 0.98 28.16 21.59
CA ALA A 108 1.82 28.90 22.53
C ALA A 108 3.19 29.26 21.94
N ILE A 109 3.79 28.32 21.19
CA ILE A 109 5.13 28.48 20.64
C ILE A 109 5.12 29.09 19.23
N GLU A 110 4.13 28.78 18.39
CA GLU A 110 4.06 29.26 17.01
C GLU A 110 3.30 30.58 16.88
N ASP A 111 2.13 30.72 17.54
CA ASP A 111 1.25 31.88 17.35
C ASP A 111 0.23 32.09 18.48
N SER A 112 0.69 32.66 19.61
CA SER A 112 -0.16 32.85 20.80
C SER A 112 -1.35 33.80 20.60
N ASN A 113 -1.35 34.59 19.50
CA ASN A 113 -2.42 35.52 19.14
C ASN A 113 -3.25 35.01 17.96
N PHE A 114 -3.15 33.71 17.64
CA PHE A 114 -3.76 33.15 16.44
C PHE A 114 -5.24 33.51 16.27
N PHE A 115 -6.05 33.41 17.33
CA PHE A 115 -7.49 33.69 17.24
C PHE A 115 -7.84 35.18 17.16
N THR A 116 -6.89 36.10 17.39
CA THR A 116 -7.18 37.55 17.45
C THR A 116 -6.78 38.29 16.18
N HIS A 117 -5.76 37.82 15.46
CA HIS A 117 -5.29 38.47 14.24
C HIS A 117 -6.03 37.98 12.98
N LYS A 118 -5.92 38.71 11.86
CA LYS A 118 -6.54 38.39 10.56
C LYS A 118 -5.49 38.11 9.47
N GLY A 119 -4.82 36.97 9.55
CA GLY A 119 -3.81 36.49 8.60
C GLY A 119 -2.38 36.92 8.94
N ILE A 120 -2.20 38.19 9.31
CA ILE A 120 -0.92 38.74 9.78
C ILE A 120 -1.06 39.31 11.19
N ASN A 121 0.03 39.35 11.94
CA ASN A 121 0.09 39.97 13.27
C ASN A 121 1.03 41.21 13.25
N PRO A 122 0.50 42.42 13.02
CA PRO A 122 1.32 43.64 12.94
C PRO A 122 2.12 43.91 14.21
N GLY A 123 1.53 43.68 15.39
CA GLY A 123 2.21 43.83 16.67
C GLY A 123 3.35 42.82 16.84
N GLY A 124 3.14 41.57 16.42
CA GLY A 124 4.17 40.53 16.40
C GLY A 124 5.33 40.84 15.45
N ILE A 125 5.03 41.39 14.26
CA ILE A 125 6.02 41.82 13.28
C ILE A 125 6.86 42.98 13.83
N ALA A 126 6.22 44.00 14.39
CA ALA A 126 6.91 45.17 14.97
C ALA A 126 7.81 44.76 16.14
N ARG A 127 7.31 43.91 17.05
CA ARG A 127 8.11 43.37 18.16
C ARG A 127 9.31 42.58 17.67
N ALA A 128 9.11 41.66 16.71
CA ALA A 128 10.20 40.86 16.15
C ALA A 128 11.26 41.74 15.47
N LEU A 129 10.85 42.81 14.78
CA LEU A 129 11.78 43.77 14.16
C LEU A 129 12.67 44.46 15.20
N ILE A 130 12.08 44.98 16.28
CA ILE A 130 12.80 45.65 17.38
C ILE A 130 13.79 44.68 18.04
N VAL A 131 13.32 43.49 18.44
CA VAL A 131 14.17 42.49 19.11
C VAL A 131 15.32 42.02 18.22
N ASN A 132 15.09 41.85 16.92
CA ASN A 132 16.12 41.41 15.98
C ASN A 132 17.15 42.52 15.69
N LEU A 133 16.72 43.79 15.66
CA LEU A 133 17.61 44.95 15.57
C LEU A 133 18.50 45.07 16.81
N GLU A 134 17.93 44.93 18.00
CA GLU A 134 18.68 44.97 19.27
C GLU A 134 19.70 43.84 19.38
N LYS A 135 19.35 42.63 18.94
CA LYS A 135 20.21 41.43 19.07
C LYS A 135 21.15 41.20 17.89
N GLY A 136 21.08 42.02 16.84
CA GLY A 136 21.94 41.93 15.64
C GLY A 136 21.80 40.62 14.84
N ARG A 137 20.83 39.76 15.18
CA ARG A 137 20.53 38.48 14.53
C ARG A 137 19.04 38.17 14.66
N THR A 138 18.52 37.31 13.79
CA THR A 138 17.14 36.84 13.90
C THR A 138 16.97 35.96 15.14
N VAL A 139 16.22 36.44 16.13
CA VAL A 139 15.93 35.74 17.39
C VAL A 139 14.44 35.46 17.55
N GLU A 140 13.57 36.38 17.12
CA GLU A 140 12.12 36.17 17.08
C GLU A 140 11.59 36.18 15.63
N GLY A 141 10.68 35.26 15.34
CA GLY A 141 9.96 35.20 14.08
C GLY A 141 8.68 36.04 14.11
N GLY A 142 8.47 36.90 13.12
CA GLY A 142 7.23 37.67 12.96
C GLY A 142 6.14 36.99 12.11
N SER A 143 6.26 35.68 11.82
CA SER A 143 5.33 34.97 10.92
C SER A 143 4.20 34.33 11.70
N THR A 144 2.97 34.50 11.24
CA THR A 144 1.79 33.83 11.82
C THR A 144 1.72 32.37 11.38
N MET A 145 0.93 31.56 12.09
CA MET A 145 0.65 30.18 11.70
C MET A 145 0.05 30.10 10.29
N THR A 146 -0.85 31.02 9.93
CA THR A 146 -1.45 31.12 8.59
C THR A 146 -0.39 31.40 7.52
N MET A 147 0.59 32.28 7.78
CA MET A 147 1.71 32.51 6.86
C MET A 147 2.56 31.28 6.66
N GLN A 148 2.79 30.50 7.71
CA GLN A 148 3.52 29.24 7.60
C GLN A 148 2.76 28.21 6.77
N LEU A 149 1.44 28.09 6.96
CA LEU A 149 0.58 27.20 6.17
C LEU A 149 0.64 27.55 4.68
N VAL A 150 0.46 28.83 4.35
CA VAL A 150 0.55 29.34 2.97
C VAL A 150 1.91 29.05 2.35
N LYS A 151 2.99 29.34 3.10
CA LYS A 151 4.37 29.08 2.66
C LYS A 151 4.55 27.61 2.28
N ASN A 152 4.02 26.69 3.09
CA ASN A 152 4.19 25.25 2.89
C ASN A 152 3.31 24.67 1.78
N LEU A 153 2.15 25.27 1.48
CA LEU A 153 1.20 24.75 0.49
C LEU A 153 1.38 25.33 -0.92
N PHE A 154 1.79 26.59 -1.05
CA PHE A 154 1.68 27.31 -2.33
C PHE A 154 2.98 27.83 -2.90
N LEU A 155 3.99 28.08 -2.06
CA LEU A 155 5.10 28.95 -2.45
C LEU A 155 6.39 28.15 -2.58
N SER A 156 6.91 28.08 -3.81
CA SER A 156 8.24 27.54 -4.11
C SER A 156 9.35 28.44 -3.51
N PRO A 157 10.59 27.93 -3.34
CA PRO A 157 11.71 28.73 -2.86
C PRO A 157 12.21 29.73 -3.92
N GLN A 158 11.51 30.84 -4.10
CA GLN A 158 11.99 32.02 -4.83
C GLN A 158 12.48 33.12 -3.85
N SER A 159 12.94 34.28 -4.37
CA SER A 159 13.53 35.38 -3.58
C SER A 159 12.79 35.67 -2.26
N LYS A 160 13.55 35.70 -1.15
CA LYS A 160 13.00 35.72 0.23
C LYS A 160 12.07 36.91 0.52
N PHE A 161 12.33 38.07 -0.09
CA PHE A 161 11.57 39.30 0.18
C PHE A 161 10.22 39.35 -0.55
N SER A 162 10.19 39.03 -1.85
CA SER A 162 8.92 38.93 -2.60
C SER A 162 8.04 37.80 -2.07
N ARG A 163 8.65 36.68 -1.67
CA ARG A 163 7.93 35.56 -1.05
C ARG A 163 7.24 35.96 0.26
N LYS A 164 7.88 36.72 1.14
CA LYS A 164 7.27 37.12 2.42
C LYS A 164 6.04 38.01 2.26
N ILE A 165 6.04 38.88 1.25
CA ILE A 165 4.87 39.70 0.91
C ILE A 165 3.75 38.83 0.34
N ALA A 166 4.09 37.86 -0.51
CA ALA A 166 3.14 36.88 -1.03
C ALA A 166 2.49 36.06 0.11
N GLU A 167 3.31 35.55 1.06
CA GLU A 167 2.83 34.84 2.26
C GLU A 167 1.83 35.69 3.04
N ALA A 168 2.17 36.95 3.34
CA ALA A 168 1.30 37.85 4.10
C ALA A 168 -0.06 38.07 3.42
N VAL A 169 -0.07 38.37 2.12
CA VAL A 169 -1.31 38.65 1.39
C VAL A 169 -2.16 37.41 1.21
N MET A 170 -1.55 36.29 0.85
CA MET A 170 -2.27 35.02 0.73
C MET A 170 -2.85 34.59 2.08
N SER A 171 -2.16 34.84 3.21
CA SER A 171 -2.72 34.59 4.54
C SER A 171 -3.95 35.44 4.82
N ILE A 172 -3.93 36.73 4.51
CA ILE A 172 -5.10 37.61 4.67
C ILE A 172 -6.27 37.09 3.84
N ARG A 173 -6.02 36.70 2.58
CA ARG A 173 -7.04 36.12 1.71
C ARG A 173 -7.56 34.78 2.23
N LEU A 174 -6.68 33.93 2.77
CA LEU A 174 -7.04 32.62 3.31
C LEU A 174 -7.97 32.76 4.53
N GLU A 175 -7.71 33.70 5.44
CA GLU A 175 -8.58 33.92 6.60
C GLU A 175 -9.91 34.63 6.28
N GLN A 176 -10.09 35.14 5.06
CA GLN A 176 -11.39 35.63 4.59
C GLN A 176 -12.29 34.48 4.13
N ILE A 177 -11.73 33.34 3.77
CA ILE A 177 -12.46 32.20 3.20
C ILE A 177 -12.54 30.99 4.14
N LEU A 178 -11.60 30.85 5.07
CA LEU A 178 -11.56 29.79 6.08
C LEU A 178 -11.58 30.40 7.49
N ASN A 179 -12.30 29.74 8.40
CA ASN A 179 -12.29 30.12 9.81
C ASN A 179 -11.01 29.61 10.52
N LYS A 180 -10.78 30.11 11.75
CA LYS A 180 -9.57 29.80 12.52
C LYS A 180 -9.43 28.32 12.83
N ASP A 181 -10.52 27.63 13.11
CA ASP A 181 -10.49 26.19 13.40
C ASP A 181 -10.11 25.37 12.16
N GLN A 182 -10.65 25.72 10.99
CA GLN A 182 -10.27 25.12 9.71
C GLN A 182 -8.79 25.33 9.40
N ILE A 183 -8.26 26.54 9.64
CA ILE A 183 -6.84 26.84 9.44
C ILE A 183 -5.95 26.07 10.42
N LEU A 184 -6.34 26.00 11.69
CA LEU A 184 -5.61 25.22 12.69
C LEU A 184 -5.63 23.72 12.34
N GLN A 185 -6.78 23.19 11.89
CA GLN A 185 -6.88 21.81 11.42
C GLN A 185 -5.96 21.54 10.23
N LEU A 186 -5.99 22.41 9.20
CA LEU A 186 -5.12 22.28 8.04
C LEU A 186 -3.65 22.36 8.43
N TYR A 187 -3.29 23.31 9.29
CA TYR A 187 -1.92 23.44 9.79
C TYR A 187 -1.45 22.18 10.51
N LEU A 188 -2.20 21.71 11.50
CA LEU A 188 -1.85 20.53 12.30
C LEU A 188 -1.79 19.24 11.48
N ASN A 189 -2.53 19.14 10.36
CA ASN A 189 -2.43 18.01 9.44
C ASN A 189 -1.34 18.20 8.37
N GLN A 190 -0.86 19.42 8.11
CA GLN A 190 0.12 19.69 7.03
C GLN A 190 1.57 19.77 7.52
N ILE A 191 1.82 20.19 8.76
CA ILE A 191 3.18 20.43 9.26
C ILE A 191 4.10 19.21 9.14
N TYR A 192 5.34 19.46 8.74
CA TYR A 192 6.40 18.45 8.75
C TYR A 192 6.96 18.28 10.16
N LEU A 193 7.03 17.05 10.66
CA LEU A 193 7.47 16.72 12.02
C LEU A 193 8.67 15.77 12.03
N GLY A 194 9.43 15.70 10.94
CA GLY A 194 10.66 14.89 10.81
C GLY A 194 10.38 13.46 10.38
N HIS A 195 11.41 12.74 9.89
CA HIS A 195 11.30 11.34 9.47
C HIS A 195 10.19 11.05 8.46
N ASN A 196 9.98 11.94 7.50
CA ASN A 196 8.89 11.85 6.52
C ASN A 196 7.47 11.90 7.13
N LEU A 197 7.31 12.33 8.39
CA LEU A 197 6.02 12.40 9.07
C LEU A 197 5.39 13.77 8.84
N TYR A 198 4.21 13.78 8.22
CA TYR A 198 3.42 14.98 8.03
C TYR A 198 2.12 14.89 8.83
N GLY A 199 1.83 15.96 9.56
CA GLY A 199 0.66 16.05 10.41
C GLY A 199 0.85 15.39 11.77
N VAL A 200 0.09 15.87 12.75
CA VAL A 200 0.26 15.50 14.15
C VAL A 200 -0.21 14.07 14.48
N GLU A 201 -1.17 13.50 13.75
CA GLU A 201 -1.64 12.13 13.99
C GLU A 201 -0.54 11.12 13.66
N THR A 202 -0.02 11.17 12.44
CA THR A 202 1.07 10.30 11.99
C THR A 202 2.30 10.45 12.87
N ALA A 203 2.65 11.69 13.22
CA ALA A 203 3.75 11.94 14.14
C ALA A 203 3.49 11.36 15.54
N SER A 204 2.31 11.55 16.12
CA SER A 204 1.96 10.99 17.43
C SER A 204 2.06 9.47 17.48
N ARG A 205 1.60 8.80 16.42
CA ARG A 205 1.68 7.33 16.29
C ARG A 205 3.12 6.86 16.19
N SER A 206 3.95 7.52 15.39
CA SER A 206 5.35 7.14 15.23
C SER A 206 6.21 7.48 16.45
N TYR A 207 6.03 8.67 17.04
CA TYR A 207 6.83 9.13 18.17
C TYR A 207 6.43 8.53 19.50
N PHE A 208 5.15 8.23 19.74
CA PHE A 208 4.65 7.82 21.06
C PHE A 208 3.76 6.57 21.04
N ASN A 209 3.47 6.00 19.87
CA ASN A 209 2.52 4.90 19.69
C ASN A 209 1.12 5.24 20.25
N LYS A 210 0.70 6.49 20.06
CA LYS A 210 -0.60 7.04 20.51
C LYS A 210 -1.24 7.86 19.40
N SER A 211 -2.56 7.92 19.39
CA SER A 211 -3.28 8.93 18.60
C SER A 211 -3.02 10.33 19.17
N ALA A 212 -3.05 11.35 18.29
CA ALA A 212 -2.95 12.76 18.66
C ALA A 212 -4.04 13.21 19.64
N GLU A 213 -5.19 12.53 19.69
CA GLU A 213 -6.26 12.75 20.67
C GLU A 213 -5.77 12.50 22.12
N ASN A 214 -4.88 11.53 22.30
CA ASN A 214 -4.51 10.95 23.61
C ASN A 214 -3.14 11.42 24.13
N LEU A 215 -2.58 12.48 23.56
CA LEU A 215 -1.29 13.02 24.02
C LEU A 215 -1.40 13.71 25.38
N SER A 216 -0.46 13.37 26.27
CA SER A 216 -0.28 14.10 27.53
C SER A 216 0.29 15.51 27.27
N LEU A 217 0.26 16.38 28.29
CA LEU A 217 0.87 17.71 28.20
C LEU A 217 2.38 17.64 27.85
N ALA A 218 3.11 16.69 28.42
CA ALA A 218 4.52 16.48 28.12
C ALA A 218 4.74 16.08 26.65
N GLU A 219 3.99 15.09 26.16
CA GLU A 219 4.12 14.59 24.78
C GLU A 219 3.72 15.67 23.77
N ALA A 220 2.63 16.39 24.05
CA ALA A 220 2.17 17.53 23.27
C ALA A 220 3.21 18.65 23.18
N ALA A 221 3.82 19.04 24.31
CA ALA A 221 4.86 20.07 24.33
C ALA A 221 6.13 19.64 23.60
N MET A 222 6.50 18.35 23.70
CA MET A 222 7.64 17.81 22.95
C MET A 222 7.37 17.87 21.44
N LEU A 223 6.19 17.44 21.00
CA LEU A 223 5.81 17.45 19.58
C LEU A 223 5.74 18.88 19.01
N ALA A 224 5.15 19.82 19.75
CA ALA A 224 5.14 21.24 19.38
C ALA A 224 6.56 21.84 19.29
N GLY A 225 7.47 21.41 20.16
CA GLY A 225 8.86 21.84 20.15
C GLY A 225 9.65 21.42 18.91
N LEU A 226 9.17 20.39 18.17
CA LEU A 226 9.80 19.91 16.94
C LEU A 226 9.61 20.87 15.77
N ILE A 227 8.48 21.59 15.72
CA ILE A 227 8.03 22.35 14.52
C ILE A 227 9.11 23.28 13.97
N SER A 228 9.88 23.93 14.85
CA SER A 228 10.92 24.87 14.46
C SER A 228 12.11 24.23 13.74
N ALA A 229 12.47 22.98 14.07
CA ALA A 229 13.56 22.24 13.45
C ALA A 229 13.31 20.72 13.60
N PRO A 230 12.42 20.13 12.79
CA PRO A 230 11.87 18.80 13.07
C PRO A 230 12.89 17.67 13.12
N GLU A 231 13.89 17.69 12.22
CA GLU A 231 14.96 16.68 12.18
C GLU A 231 15.93 16.82 13.35
N GLU A 232 16.36 18.05 13.64
CA GLU A 232 17.36 18.33 14.68
C GLU A 232 16.80 18.07 16.09
N TYR A 233 15.55 18.45 16.32
CA TYR A 233 14.89 18.33 17.62
C TYR A 233 14.20 17.00 17.82
N SER A 234 14.29 16.08 16.86
CA SER A 234 13.69 14.75 16.99
C SER A 234 14.26 13.97 18.19
N PRO A 235 13.42 13.38 19.06
CA PRO A 235 13.88 12.54 20.17
C PRO A 235 14.59 11.25 19.76
N PHE A 236 14.44 10.81 18.50
CA PHE A 236 15.21 9.69 17.94
C PHE A 236 16.63 10.09 17.51
N VAL A 237 16.90 11.39 17.36
CA VAL A 237 18.21 11.92 16.98
C VAL A 237 18.93 12.41 18.23
N ASN A 238 18.30 13.29 19.01
CA ASN A 238 18.87 13.81 20.26
C ASN A 238 17.78 14.08 21.30
N TYR A 239 17.51 13.08 22.14
CA TYR A 239 16.48 13.16 23.17
C TYR A 239 16.67 14.31 24.17
N LYS A 240 17.93 14.65 24.51
CA LYS A 240 18.21 15.74 25.46
C LYS A 240 17.79 17.09 24.85
N LEU A 241 18.18 17.34 23.60
CA LEU A 241 17.80 18.56 22.90
C LEU A 241 16.28 18.65 22.71
N SER A 242 15.60 17.53 22.43
CA SER A 242 14.13 17.47 22.39
C SER A 242 13.50 17.85 23.73
N LYS A 243 14.08 17.40 24.85
CA LYS A 243 13.63 17.77 26.20
C LYS A 243 13.86 19.25 26.48
N ASP A 244 15.01 19.81 26.11
CA ASP A 244 15.26 21.25 26.27
C ASP A 244 14.24 22.09 25.47
N ARG A 245 13.89 21.67 24.24
CA ARG A 245 12.83 22.31 23.45
C ARG A 245 11.45 22.15 24.06
N GLN A 246 11.12 20.97 24.58
CA GLN A 246 9.87 20.74 25.31
C GLN A 246 9.74 21.71 26.50
N GLU A 247 10.81 21.92 27.26
CA GLU A 247 10.80 22.83 28.41
C GLU A 247 10.52 24.28 28.01
N ILE A 248 11.05 24.73 26.87
CA ILE A 248 10.74 26.06 26.32
C ILE A 248 9.24 26.18 26.02
N VAL A 249 8.64 25.16 25.40
CA VAL A 249 7.20 25.15 25.10
C VAL A 249 6.38 25.20 26.39
N LEU A 250 6.69 24.38 27.38
CA LEU A 250 6.00 24.37 28.68
C LEU A 250 6.14 25.71 29.41
N THR A 251 7.35 26.28 29.44
CA THR A 251 7.60 27.60 30.03
C THR A 251 6.73 28.65 29.35
N ARG A 252 6.66 28.62 28.02
CA ARG A 252 5.85 29.56 27.24
C ARG A 252 4.35 29.41 27.53
N MET A 253 3.85 28.18 27.64
CA MET A 253 2.46 27.92 28.04
C MET A 253 2.15 28.46 29.44
N ARG A 254 3.08 28.36 30.39
CA ARG A 254 2.94 28.92 31.74
C ARG A 254 2.94 30.46 31.71
N GLU A 255 3.84 31.09 30.95
CA GLU A 255 3.89 32.56 30.79
C GLU A 255 2.57 33.13 30.25
N LEU A 256 1.93 32.41 29.33
CA LEU A 256 0.61 32.73 28.79
C LEU A 256 -0.54 32.38 29.75
N LYS A 257 -0.24 31.79 30.92
CA LYS A 257 -1.18 31.30 31.94
C LYS A 257 -2.13 30.20 31.42
N TRP A 258 -1.69 29.42 30.44
CA TRP A 258 -2.48 28.31 29.87
C TRP A 258 -2.28 26.99 30.63
N ILE A 259 -1.23 26.91 31.44
CA ILE A 259 -0.96 25.85 32.42
C ILE A 259 -0.46 26.46 33.73
N THR A 260 -0.58 25.70 34.81
CA THR A 260 -0.09 26.03 36.14
C THR A 260 1.37 25.61 36.33
N ILE A 261 2.02 26.14 37.38
CA ILE A 261 3.39 25.76 37.78
C ILE A 261 3.46 24.26 38.10
N ALA A 262 2.42 23.71 38.73
CA ALA A 262 2.35 22.29 39.09
C ALA A 262 2.24 21.39 37.84
N GLU A 263 1.40 21.77 36.87
CA GLU A 263 1.29 21.06 35.59
C GLU A 263 2.60 21.11 34.79
N GLU A 264 3.28 22.27 34.76
CA GLU A 264 4.60 22.40 34.15
C GLU A 264 5.62 21.45 34.80
N ALA A 265 5.74 21.47 36.13
CA ALA A 265 6.67 20.60 36.85
C ALA A 265 6.37 19.11 36.62
N SER A 266 5.09 18.72 36.63
CA SER A 266 4.65 17.36 36.35
C SER A 266 4.99 16.93 34.92
N ALA A 267 4.70 17.77 33.92
CA ALA A 267 4.99 17.48 32.52
C ALA A 267 6.51 17.39 32.24
N ARG A 268 7.32 18.22 32.90
CA ARG A 268 8.80 18.14 32.81
C ARG A 268 9.33 16.82 33.36
N ALA A 269 8.78 16.35 34.48
CA ALA A 269 9.19 15.12 35.14
C ALA A 269 8.66 13.84 34.47
N GLN A 270 7.62 13.93 33.63
CA GLN A 270 7.04 12.78 32.96
C GLN A 270 8.07 12.07 32.06
N LYS A 271 8.26 10.77 32.29
CA LYS A 271 9.05 9.91 31.40
C LYS A 271 8.26 9.62 30.13
N ILE A 272 8.81 9.99 28.98
CA ILE A 272 8.17 9.79 27.68
C ILE A 272 8.64 8.45 27.10
N LYS A 273 7.70 7.58 26.76
CA LYS A 273 7.97 6.33 26.06
C LYS A 273 7.93 6.57 24.56
N LEU A 274 9.08 6.44 23.90
CA LEU A 274 9.17 6.60 22.45
C LEU A 274 8.61 5.38 21.71
N GLY A 275 8.02 5.64 20.55
CA GLY A 275 7.54 4.67 19.58
C GLY A 275 8.66 4.21 18.63
N LYS A 276 8.31 3.99 17.37
CA LYS A 276 9.25 3.56 16.32
C LYS A 276 8.94 4.29 15.02
N ILE A 277 9.97 4.83 14.38
CA ILE A 277 9.86 5.41 13.04
C ILE A 277 9.73 4.30 12.00
N THR A 278 8.63 4.30 11.25
CA THR A 278 8.30 3.31 10.22
C THR A 278 7.98 3.92 8.87
N SER A 279 8.17 5.23 8.69
CA SER A 279 7.86 5.98 7.46
C SER A 279 8.62 5.50 6.21
N PHE A 280 9.71 4.76 6.40
CA PHE A 280 10.50 4.15 5.33
C PHE A 280 10.40 2.62 5.33
N GLY A 281 9.47 2.05 6.11
CA GLY A 281 9.27 0.62 6.21
C GLY A 281 8.64 0.06 4.94
N GLY A 282 9.29 -0.94 4.34
CA GLY A 282 8.70 -1.73 3.27
C GLY A 282 7.55 -2.61 3.76
N SER A 283 6.85 -3.24 2.81
CA SER A 283 5.81 -4.22 3.12
C SER A 283 6.37 -5.43 3.87
N GLN A 284 5.60 -5.94 4.82
CA GLN A 284 5.89 -7.23 5.47
C GLN A 284 5.69 -8.44 4.55
N VAL A 285 4.87 -8.28 3.49
CA VAL A 285 4.44 -9.35 2.59
C VAL A 285 4.48 -8.82 1.14
N PRO A 286 5.67 -8.54 0.60
CA PRO A 286 5.84 -7.65 -0.55
C PRO A 286 5.14 -8.14 -1.83
N TYR A 287 5.17 -9.44 -2.14
CA TYR A 287 4.43 -10.01 -3.28
C TYR A 287 2.92 -9.74 -3.21
N VAL A 288 2.34 -9.88 -2.03
CA VAL A 288 0.91 -9.63 -1.78
C VAL A 288 0.60 -8.15 -1.94
N THR A 289 1.37 -7.27 -1.29
CA THR A 289 1.10 -5.84 -1.35
C THR A 289 1.32 -5.28 -2.74
N GLN A 290 2.29 -5.80 -3.50
CA GLN A 290 2.50 -5.39 -4.88
C GLN A 290 1.31 -5.80 -5.76
N ALA A 291 0.78 -7.03 -5.59
CA ALA A 291 -0.42 -7.46 -6.31
C ALA A 291 -1.64 -6.58 -6.00
N VAL A 292 -1.85 -6.26 -4.71
CA VAL A 292 -2.93 -5.35 -4.27
C VAL A 292 -2.73 -3.95 -4.86
N VAL A 293 -1.53 -3.37 -4.77
CA VAL A 293 -1.23 -2.05 -5.32
C VAL A 293 -1.39 -2.02 -6.84
N GLN A 294 -0.98 -3.07 -7.56
CA GLN A 294 -1.20 -3.18 -9.00
C GLN A 294 -2.70 -3.23 -9.34
N GLU A 295 -3.49 -4.00 -8.59
CA GLU A 295 -4.95 -4.06 -8.78
C GLU A 295 -5.58 -2.67 -8.55
N LEU A 296 -5.25 -2.02 -7.44
CA LEU A 296 -5.78 -0.70 -7.12
C LEU A 296 -5.35 0.35 -8.14
N THR A 297 -4.08 0.32 -8.58
CA THR A 297 -3.56 1.25 -9.59
C THR A 297 -4.29 1.08 -10.92
N ARG A 298 -4.55 -0.17 -11.34
CA ARG A 298 -5.32 -0.47 -12.56
C ARG A 298 -6.76 0.03 -12.47
N ARG A 299 -7.39 -0.03 -11.29
CA ARG A 299 -8.79 0.37 -11.09
C ARG A 299 -8.99 1.87 -10.86
N PHE A 300 -8.14 2.49 -10.06
CA PHE A 300 -8.32 3.86 -9.55
C PHE A 300 -7.24 4.85 -10.00
N GLY A 301 -6.16 4.37 -10.62
CA GLY A 301 -5.02 5.20 -11.01
C GLY A 301 -3.99 5.36 -9.89
N ARG A 302 -2.74 5.65 -10.27
CA ARG A 302 -1.60 5.73 -9.36
C ARG A 302 -1.76 6.83 -8.30
N ASP A 303 -2.22 8.01 -8.71
CA ASP A 303 -2.37 9.15 -7.78
C ASP A 303 -3.40 8.86 -6.69
N ALA A 304 -4.52 8.19 -7.02
CA ALA A 304 -5.51 7.81 -6.03
C ALA A 304 -4.93 6.84 -4.98
N VAL A 305 -4.08 5.89 -5.40
CA VAL A 305 -3.43 4.94 -4.49
C VAL A 305 -2.39 5.62 -3.61
N LEU A 306 -1.58 6.54 -4.17
CA LEU A 306 -0.48 7.18 -3.44
C LEU A 306 -0.92 8.35 -2.56
N LYS A 307 -2.05 9.01 -2.88
CA LYS A 307 -2.45 10.29 -2.27
C LYS A 307 -3.88 10.30 -1.75
N GLY A 308 -4.69 9.29 -2.07
CA GLY A 308 -6.13 9.26 -1.79
C GLY A 308 -6.52 8.70 -0.43
N GLY A 309 -5.57 8.31 0.44
CA GLY A 309 -5.88 7.89 1.80
C GLY A 309 -6.68 6.60 1.94
N MET A 310 -6.58 5.68 0.99
CA MET A 310 -7.43 4.49 0.98
C MET A 310 -7.19 3.61 2.22
N ARG A 311 -8.26 2.99 2.74
CA ARG A 311 -8.18 1.91 3.74
C ARG A 311 -8.52 0.61 3.04
N VAL A 312 -7.50 -0.23 2.82
CA VAL A 312 -7.59 -1.44 2.00
C VAL A 312 -7.58 -2.66 2.91
N GLN A 313 -8.72 -3.31 3.00
CA GLN A 313 -8.88 -4.57 3.73
C GLN A 313 -8.60 -5.73 2.77
N THR A 314 -7.51 -6.47 2.98
CA THR A 314 -7.15 -7.63 2.14
C THR A 314 -7.81 -8.91 2.62
N THR A 315 -7.79 -9.95 1.79
CA THR A 315 -8.24 -11.31 2.12
C THR A 315 -7.19 -12.15 2.84
N ILE A 316 -5.96 -11.63 2.86
CA ILE A 316 -4.75 -12.35 3.28
C ILE A 316 -4.75 -12.50 4.79
N ASP A 317 -4.48 -13.72 5.25
CA ASP A 317 -4.24 -13.98 6.66
C ASP A 317 -2.74 -13.92 6.91
N LEU A 318 -2.28 -12.93 7.69
CA LEU A 318 -0.84 -12.71 7.90
C LEU A 318 -0.16 -13.91 8.59
N LYS A 319 -0.88 -14.68 9.41
CA LYS A 319 -0.33 -15.89 10.03
C LYS A 319 -0.13 -16.97 8.97
N LEU A 320 -1.13 -17.22 8.13
CA LEU A 320 -1.01 -18.20 7.04
C LEU A 320 0.04 -17.78 6.01
N GLN A 321 0.14 -16.49 5.70
CA GLN A 321 1.15 -15.94 4.81
C GLN A 321 2.57 -16.22 5.30
N ARG A 322 2.84 -15.99 6.60
CA ARG A 322 4.15 -16.30 7.19
C ARG A 322 4.47 -17.79 7.16
N ILE A 323 3.49 -18.65 7.49
CA ILE A 323 3.65 -20.10 7.38
C ILE A 323 4.00 -20.50 5.93
N ALA A 324 3.36 -19.88 4.94
CA ALA A 324 3.66 -20.14 3.53
C ALA A 324 5.08 -19.73 3.16
N GLU A 325 5.50 -18.52 3.51
CA GLU A 325 6.85 -17.99 3.24
C GLU A 325 7.95 -18.83 3.90
N GLU A 326 7.75 -19.18 5.18
CA GLU A 326 8.69 -20.01 5.95
C GLU A 326 8.77 -21.43 5.36
N THR A 327 7.64 -22.03 5.00
CA THR A 327 7.59 -23.36 4.38
C THR A 327 8.30 -23.35 3.03
N VAL A 328 8.01 -22.38 2.17
CA VAL A 328 8.64 -22.25 0.85
C VAL A 328 10.14 -22.08 0.98
N LYS A 329 10.60 -21.19 1.88
CA LYS A 329 12.03 -20.95 2.10
C LYS A 329 12.75 -22.21 2.61
N ALA A 330 12.19 -22.87 3.62
CA ALA A 330 12.80 -24.07 4.19
C ALA A 330 12.88 -25.22 3.17
N TRP A 331 11.84 -25.41 2.37
CA TRP A 331 11.82 -26.43 1.32
C TRP A 331 12.72 -26.08 0.15
N HIS A 332 12.81 -24.81 -0.24
CA HIS A 332 13.77 -24.39 -1.27
C HIS A 332 15.21 -24.70 -0.86
N ASP A 333 15.60 -24.32 0.36
CA ASP A 333 16.93 -24.61 0.89
C ASP A 333 17.20 -26.12 0.91
N ARG A 334 16.24 -26.91 1.42
CA ARG A 334 16.35 -28.38 1.44
C ARG A 334 16.55 -28.97 0.06
N LEU A 335 15.73 -28.57 -0.91
CA LEU A 335 15.77 -29.12 -2.28
C LEU A 335 17.05 -28.69 -3.01
N TYR A 336 17.53 -27.47 -2.77
CA TYR A 336 18.83 -27.02 -3.26
C TYR A 336 19.97 -27.90 -2.74
N TYR A 337 20.04 -28.14 -1.42
CA TYR A 337 21.09 -29.00 -0.84
C TYR A 337 20.97 -30.48 -1.23
N GLN A 338 19.77 -30.92 -1.65
CA GLN A 338 19.55 -32.24 -2.24
C GLN A 338 19.93 -32.33 -3.72
N GLY A 339 20.39 -31.22 -4.33
CA GLY A 339 20.81 -31.17 -5.73
C GLY A 339 19.65 -31.13 -6.74
N LEU A 340 18.45 -30.70 -6.33
CA LEU A 340 17.33 -30.54 -7.26
C LEU A 340 17.59 -29.40 -8.25
N PHE A 341 18.12 -28.28 -7.74
CA PHE A 341 18.42 -27.09 -8.52
C PHE A 341 19.93 -27.02 -8.77
N TYR A 342 20.32 -26.74 -10.01
CA TYR A 342 21.71 -26.54 -10.37
C TYR A 342 22.23 -25.16 -9.88
N ASP A 343 21.34 -24.17 -9.83
CA ASP A 343 21.58 -22.82 -9.32
C ASP A 343 20.46 -22.48 -8.31
N ARG A 344 20.88 -22.02 -7.12
CA ARG A 344 20.00 -21.69 -6.01
C ARG A 344 19.00 -20.58 -6.36
N ASP A 345 19.43 -19.59 -7.13
CA ASP A 345 18.61 -18.42 -7.44
C ASP A 345 17.68 -18.65 -8.64
N GLN A 346 18.01 -19.63 -9.50
CA GLN A 346 17.15 -20.07 -10.61
C GLN A 346 16.02 -21.00 -10.16
N GLY A 347 16.30 -21.87 -9.20
CA GLY A 347 15.31 -22.76 -8.61
C GLY A 347 14.28 -21.99 -7.78
N GLN A 348 13.00 -22.11 -8.12
CA GLN A 348 11.95 -21.33 -7.49
C GLN A 348 10.79 -22.22 -7.05
N ILE A 349 10.10 -21.76 -6.01
CA ILE A 349 8.86 -22.36 -5.50
C ILE A 349 7.81 -21.25 -5.40
N ALA A 350 6.63 -21.52 -5.93
CA ALA A 350 5.48 -20.63 -5.81
C ALA A 350 4.30 -21.37 -5.17
N LEU A 351 3.53 -20.63 -4.36
CA LEU A 351 2.39 -21.18 -3.63
C LEU A 351 1.22 -20.19 -3.67
N ALA A 352 0.02 -20.69 -3.93
CA ALA A 352 -1.22 -19.93 -3.75
C ALA A 352 -2.22 -20.73 -2.93
N ALA A 353 -2.81 -20.11 -1.90
CA ALA A 353 -3.81 -20.72 -1.02
C ALA A 353 -5.13 -19.94 -1.09
N VAL A 354 -6.21 -20.64 -1.39
CA VAL A 354 -7.54 -20.09 -1.64
C VAL A 354 -8.58 -20.79 -0.76
N ASP A 355 -9.44 -20.04 -0.09
CA ASP A 355 -10.57 -20.59 0.66
C ASP A 355 -11.69 -21.03 -0.31
N PRO A 356 -12.07 -22.32 -0.38
CA PRO A 356 -13.11 -22.84 -1.26
C PRO A 356 -14.49 -22.19 -1.13
N ARG A 357 -14.80 -21.65 0.05
CA ARG A 357 -16.12 -21.12 0.40
C ARG A 357 -16.33 -19.71 -0.12
N THR A 358 -15.24 -18.95 -0.27
CA THR A 358 -15.26 -17.52 -0.61
C THR A 358 -14.40 -17.16 -1.82
N HIS A 359 -13.50 -18.05 -2.25
CA HIS A 359 -12.41 -17.81 -3.19
C HIS A 359 -11.44 -16.69 -2.78
N PHE A 360 -11.45 -16.32 -1.50
CA PHE A 360 -10.47 -15.41 -0.94
C PHE A 360 -9.08 -16.02 -0.98
N VAL A 361 -8.11 -15.25 -1.47
CA VAL A 361 -6.69 -15.63 -1.40
C VAL A 361 -6.23 -15.43 0.04
N LYS A 362 -5.91 -16.53 0.72
CA LYS A 362 -5.51 -16.54 2.14
C LYS A 362 -4.01 -16.36 2.32
N ALA A 363 -3.22 -16.88 1.39
CA ALA A 363 -1.77 -16.72 1.33
C ALA A 363 -1.27 -16.86 -0.12
N MET A 364 -0.17 -16.20 -0.44
CA MET A 364 0.49 -16.25 -1.74
C MET A 364 2.00 -16.01 -1.61
N VAL A 365 2.81 -16.92 -2.15
CA VAL A 365 4.26 -16.77 -2.26
C VAL A 365 4.65 -16.77 -3.73
N GLY A 366 5.18 -15.63 -4.20
CA GLY A 366 5.58 -15.43 -5.60
C GLY A 366 6.99 -15.92 -5.95
N GLY A 367 7.78 -16.26 -4.94
CA GLY A 367 9.16 -16.72 -5.07
C GLY A 367 9.84 -16.77 -3.71
N VAL A 368 11.06 -17.31 -3.68
CA VAL A 368 11.77 -17.62 -2.44
C VAL A 368 12.27 -16.37 -1.71
N ASP A 369 12.74 -15.39 -2.47
CA ASP A 369 13.30 -14.14 -1.96
C ASP A 369 12.86 -12.97 -2.83
N TYR A 370 11.99 -12.13 -2.28
CA TYR A 370 11.46 -10.95 -2.97
C TYR A 370 12.56 -9.92 -3.30
N GLN A 371 13.59 -9.78 -2.44
CA GLN A 371 14.65 -8.79 -2.66
C GLN A 371 15.54 -9.18 -3.86
N LYS A 372 15.64 -10.47 -4.16
CA LYS A 372 16.34 -10.97 -5.34
C LYS A 372 15.48 -10.93 -6.60
N SER A 373 14.18 -11.19 -6.48
CA SER A 373 13.27 -11.25 -7.62
C SER A 373 11.88 -10.76 -7.21
N GLU A 374 11.43 -9.65 -7.80
CA GLU A 374 10.06 -9.17 -7.61
C GLU A 374 9.04 -9.89 -8.51
N PHE A 375 9.51 -10.81 -9.38
CA PHE A 375 8.65 -11.54 -10.31
C PHE A 375 7.73 -12.49 -9.54
N ASN A 376 6.42 -12.24 -9.58
CA ASN A 376 5.46 -12.97 -8.77
C ASN A 376 4.95 -14.22 -9.51
N ARG A 377 5.64 -15.34 -9.32
CA ARG A 377 5.36 -16.60 -10.03
C ARG A 377 4.00 -17.20 -9.69
N ALA A 378 3.40 -16.84 -8.55
CA ALA A 378 2.06 -17.31 -8.19
C ALA A 378 0.95 -16.75 -9.10
N ILE A 379 1.18 -15.60 -9.76
CA ILE A 379 0.17 -14.92 -10.59
C ILE A 379 0.67 -14.47 -11.97
N GLN A 380 1.99 -14.45 -12.20
CA GLN A 380 2.60 -13.99 -13.46
C GLN A 380 3.28 -15.13 -14.22
N ALA A 381 3.87 -16.11 -13.54
CA ALA A 381 4.53 -17.22 -14.20
C ALA A 381 3.48 -18.24 -14.67
N ARG A 382 3.22 -18.22 -15.98
CA ARG A 382 2.43 -19.26 -16.62
C ARG A 382 3.35 -20.44 -16.89
N ARG A 383 3.05 -21.58 -16.28
CA ARG A 383 3.87 -22.80 -16.33
C ARG A 383 2.99 -24.01 -16.59
N GLN A 384 3.57 -25.02 -17.21
CA GLN A 384 2.81 -26.17 -17.68
C GLN A 384 2.38 -27.05 -16.49
N PRO A 385 1.08 -27.23 -16.18
CA PRO A 385 0.58 -27.96 -15.02
C PRO A 385 0.74 -29.49 -15.14
N GLY A 386 0.99 -29.98 -16.36
CA GLY A 386 1.09 -31.40 -16.68
C GLY A 386 -0.16 -32.18 -16.25
N SER A 387 0.04 -33.38 -15.69
CA SER A 387 -1.04 -34.24 -15.21
C SER A 387 -1.98 -33.64 -14.14
N SER A 388 -1.65 -32.49 -13.55
CA SER A 388 -2.57 -31.80 -12.64
C SER A 388 -3.76 -31.15 -13.36
N PHE A 389 -3.75 -31.09 -14.70
CA PHE A 389 -4.87 -30.64 -15.53
C PHE A 389 -5.97 -31.70 -15.72
N LYS A 390 -5.65 -32.99 -15.56
CA LYS A 390 -6.57 -34.11 -15.77
C LYS A 390 -7.93 -34.00 -15.05
N PRO A 391 -8.04 -33.45 -13.82
CA PRO A 391 -9.32 -33.32 -13.13
C PRO A 391 -10.39 -32.55 -13.92
N PHE A 392 -10.00 -31.57 -14.74
CA PHE A 392 -10.94 -30.84 -15.60
C PHE A 392 -11.55 -31.75 -16.67
N ILE A 393 -10.77 -32.69 -17.20
CA ILE A 393 -11.21 -33.69 -18.19
C ILE A 393 -12.21 -34.66 -17.54
N TYR A 394 -11.85 -35.20 -16.38
CA TYR A 394 -12.70 -36.16 -15.68
C TYR A 394 -13.98 -35.51 -15.16
N TYR A 395 -13.91 -34.26 -14.67
CA TYR A 395 -15.11 -33.48 -14.36
C TYR A 395 -16.01 -33.36 -15.60
N ALA A 396 -15.46 -32.96 -16.75
CA ALA A 396 -16.24 -32.79 -17.97
C ALA A 396 -16.91 -34.11 -18.39
N ALA A 397 -16.23 -35.25 -18.26
CA ALA A 397 -16.79 -36.58 -18.50
C ALA A 397 -17.93 -36.92 -17.53
N PHE A 398 -17.75 -36.68 -16.22
CA PHE A 398 -18.78 -36.96 -15.21
C PHE A 398 -20.00 -36.04 -15.37
N ALA A 399 -19.78 -34.79 -15.77
CA ALA A 399 -20.86 -33.82 -16.00
C ALA A 399 -21.78 -34.22 -17.18
N THR A 400 -21.37 -35.16 -18.03
CA THR A 400 -22.25 -35.72 -19.08
C THR A 400 -23.30 -36.70 -18.55
N GLY A 401 -23.18 -37.14 -17.28
CA GLY A 401 -24.00 -38.21 -16.71
C GLY A 401 -23.61 -39.62 -17.18
N LYS A 402 -22.89 -39.77 -18.30
CA LYS A 402 -22.50 -41.08 -18.87
C LYS A 402 -21.42 -41.79 -18.08
N TYR A 403 -20.49 -41.04 -17.50
CA TYR A 403 -19.33 -41.56 -16.78
C TYR A 403 -19.43 -41.31 -15.28
N GLY A 404 -18.83 -42.19 -14.50
CA GLY A 404 -18.56 -41.99 -13.07
C GLY A 404 -17.19 -42.55 -12.70
N PRO A 405 -16.75 -42.38 -11.44
CA PRO A 405 -15.42 -42.84 -11.01
C PRO A 405 -15.15 -44.32 -11.28
N ASP A 406 -16.17 -45.17 -11.19
CA ASP A 406 -16.02 -46.62 -11.34
C ASP A 406 -16.36 -47.11 -12.77
N SER A 407 -16.64 -46.19 -13.71
CA SER A 407 -16.75 -46.51 -15.14
C SER A 407 -15.42 -47.04 -15.68
N VAL A 408 -15.50 -48.03 -16.57
CA VAL A 408 -14.32 -48.64 -17.21
C VAL A 408 -13.89 -47.83 -18.42
N VAL A 409 -12.58 -47.61 -18.53
CA VAL A 409 -11.91 -46.99 -19.68
C VAL A 409 -10.71 -47.84 -20.10
N TYR A 410 -10.43 -47.88 -21.39
CA TYR A 410 -9.36 -48.71 -21.94
C TYR A 410 -8.06 -47.92 -22.08
N ASP A 411 -7.06 -48.32 -21.31
CA ASP A 411 -5.66 -47.92 -21.49
C ASP A 411 -5.01 -48.86 -22.53
N SER A 412 -5.13 -48.50 -23.80
CA SER A 412 -4.67 -49.27 -24.96
C SER A 412 -4.19 -48.33 -26.08
N PRO A 413 -3.31 -48.79 -27.00
CA PRO A 413 -2.78 -47.94 -28.07
C PRO A 413 -3.86 -47.19 -28.83
N VAL A 414 -3.63 -45.90 -29.06
CA VAL A 414 -4.52 -45.04 -29.83
C VAL A 414 -3.69 -43.99 -30.56
N GLY A 415 -4.11 -43.60 -31.75
CA GLY A 415 -3.52 -42.52 -32.52
C GLY A 415 -4.58 -41.49 -32.88
N TYR A 416 -4.20 -40.22 -32.82
CA TYR A 416 -5.04 -39.09 -33.22
C TYR A 416 -4.35 -38.31 -34.32
N ARG A 417 -5.12 -37.78 -35.27
CA ARG A 417 -4.57 -36.93 -36.32
C ARG A 417 -4.08 -35.61 -35.71
N ASP A 418 -2.87 -35.20 -36.08
CA ASP A 418 -2.25 -33.95 -35.62
C ASP A 418 -1.48 -33.31 -36.78
N GLY A 419 -2.07 -32.27 -37.37
CA GLY A 419 -1.62 -31.73 -38.66
C GLY A 419 -1.60 -32.80 -39.76
N ASP A 420 -0.46 -32.92 -40.45
CA ASP A 420 -0.23 -33.93 -41.48
C ASP A 420 0.16 -35.31 -40.91
N GLY A 421 0.36 -35.41 -39.58
CA GLY A 421 0.83 -36.62 -38.90
C GLY A 421 -0.18 -37.24 -37.94
N TYR A 422 0.32 -38.16 -37.12
CA TYR A 422 -0.42 -38.79 -36.03
C TYR A 422 0.32 -38.62 -34.70
N TYR A 423 -0.40 -38.22 -33.67
CA TYR A 423 0.05 -38.21 -32.29
C TYR A 423 -0.40 -39.48 -31.57
N TYR A 424 0.56 -40.18 -30.95
CA TYR A 424 0.35 -41.40 -30.18
C TYR A 424 0.68 -41.15 -28.71
N PRO A 425 -0.30 -40.83 -27.85
CA PRO A 425 -0.03 -40.60 -26.43
C PRO A 425 0.54 -41.85 -25.75
N GLN A 426 1.48 -41.63 -24.83
CA GLN A 426 2.15 -42.70 -24.06
C GLN A 426 1.96 -42.48 -22.57
N ASN A 427 1.88 -43.58 -21.81
CA ASN A 427 1.94 -43.53 -20.36
C ASN A 427 3.36 -43.27 -19.87
N TYR A 428 3.47 -42.65 -18.70
CA TYR A 428 4.76 -42.51 -18.02
C TYR A 428 5.31 -43.89 -17.67
N GLY A 429 6.57 -44.18 -18.04
CA GLY A 429 7.19 -45.51 -17.92
C GLY A 429 6.81 -46.51 -19.02
N GLY A 430 5.97 -46.13 -19.98
CA GLY A 430 5.50 -46.98 -21.07
C GLY A 430 4.43 -48.00 -20.67
N GLY A 431 4.02 -48.84 -21.61
CA GLY A 431 3.07 -49.93 -21.40
C GLY A 431 1.59 -49.50 -21.33
N PHE A 432 0.74 -50.50 -21.16
CA PHE A 432 -0.73 -50.39 -21.19
C PHE A 432 -1.33 -51.21 -20.05
N SER A 433 -2.31 -50.63 -19.36
CA SER A 433 -2.99 -51.24 -18.21
C SER A 433 -4.25 -52.00 -18.60
N GLY A 434 -4.65 -51.98 -19.88
CA GLY A 434 -5.87 -52.61 -20.36
C GLY A 434 -7.13 -51.90 -19.83
N ALA A 435 -8.15 -52.68 -19.45
CA ALA A 435 -9.38 -52.13 -18.87
C ALA A 435 -9.15 -51.71 -17.42
N VAL A 436 -9.35 -50.42 -17.13
CA VAL A 436 -9.19 -49.85 -15.78
C VAL A 436 -10.39 -48.97 -15.43
N SER A 437 -10.71 -48.83 -14.14
CA SER A 437 -11.68 -47.81 -13.73
C SER A 437 -11.10 -46.41 -13.91
N ILE A 438 -11.96 -45.41 -14.14
CA ILE A 438 -11.55 -44.00 -14.18
C ILE A 438 -10.85 -43.59 -12.87
N ARG A 439 -11.35 -44.07 -11.73
CA ARG A 439 -10.74 -43.87 -10.41
C ARG A 439 -9.30 -44.36 -10.42
N ARG A 440 -9.06 -45.62 -10.83
CA ARG A 440 -7.71 -46.17 -10.88
C ARG A 440 -6.83 -45.41 -11.86
N ALA A 441 -7.36 -45.04 -13.03
CA ALA A 441 -6.63 -44.25 -14.02
C ALA A 441 -6.20 -42.88 -13.48
N LEU A 442 -7.02 -42.24 -12.64
CA LEU A 442 -6.67 -40.98 -11.99
C LEU A 442 -5.66 -41.17 -10.84
N GLU A 443 -5.84 -42.20 -10.01
CA GLU A 443 -4.95 -42.57 -8.89
C GLU A 443 -3.50 -42.77 -9.34
N VAL A 444 -3.29 -43.53 -10.42
CA VAL A 444 -1.95 -43.77 -10.99
C VAL A 444 -1.63 -42.84 -12.16
N SER A 445 -2.50 -41.88 -12.43
CA SER A 445 -2.30 -40.80 -13.40
C SER A 445 -1.98 -41.29 -14.82
N LEU A 446 -2.71 -42.28 -15.35
CA LEU A 446 -2.55 -42.75 -16.73
C LEU A 446 -2.86 -41.65 -17.73
N ASN A 447 -2.10 -41.58 -18.82
CA ASN A 447 -2.21 -40.53 -19.84
C ASN A 447 -3.28 -40.87 -20.87
N ILE A 448 -3.30 -42.10 -21.36
CA ILE A 448 -4.14 -42.49 -22.48
C ILE A 448 -5.64 -42.42 -22.15
N PRO A 449 -6.13 -42.90 -20.98
CA PRO A 449 -7.54 -42.73 -20.62
C PRO A 449 -7.98 -41.27 -20.55
N ALA A 450 -7.11 -40.37 -20.07
CA ALA A 450 -7.41 -38.94 -20.02
C ALA A 450 -7.53 -38.33 -21.43
N VAL A 451 -6.64 -38.72 -22.36
CA VAL A 451 -6.73 -38.25 -23.75
C VAL A 451 -7.99 -38.79 -24.43
N LYS A 452 -8.30 -40.08 -24.28
CA LYS A 452 -9.52 -40.69 -24.85
C LYS A 452 -10.79 -39.99 -24.37
N LEU A 453 -10.93 -39.80 -23.05
CA LEU A 453 -12.09 -39.10 -22.49
C LEU A 453 -12.14 -37.63 -22.92
N GLY A 454 -11.01 -36.94 -22.99
CA GLY A 454 -10.97 -35.55 -23.46
C GLY A 454 -11.44 -35.40 -24.91
N GLN A 455 -11.06 -36.34 -25.78
CA GLN A 455 -11.51 -36.39 -27.17
C GLN A 455 -13.01 -36.72 -27.28
N GLU A 456 -13.48 -37.65 -26.46
CA GLU A 456 -14.89 -38.07 -26.47
C GLU A 456 -15.84 -36.98 -25.95
N VAL A 457 -15.47 -36.30 -24.87
CA VAL A 457 -16.27 -35.20 -24.29
C VAL A 457 -16.17 -33.93 -25.14
N GLY A 458 -15.04 -33.75 -25.83
CA GLY A 458 -14.73 -32.57 -26.63
C GLY A 458 -13.92 -31.53 -25.86
N LEU A 459 -12.75 -31.18 -26.39
CA LEU A 459 -11.79 -30.29 -25.74
C LEU A 459 -12.30 -28.86 -25.58
N ASN A 460 -13.11 -28.35 -26.51
CA ASN A 460 -13.74 -27.03 -26.37
C ASN A 460 -14.63 -26.95 -25.12
N LYS A 461 -15.31 -28.05 -24.76
CA LYS A 461 -16.14 -28.09 -23.56
C LYS A 461 -15.30 -28.04 -22.29
N VAL A 462 -14.16 -28.72 -22.29
CA VAL A 462 -13.17 -28.63 -21.20
C VAL A 462 -12.68 -27.20 -21.03
N ILE A 463 -12.33 -26.53 -22.14
CA ILE A 463 -11.87 -25.13 -22.11
C ILE A 463 -12.97 -24.22 -21.53
N GLU A 464 -14.22 -24.38 -21.96
CA GLU A 464 -15.36 -23.63 -21.42
C GLU A 464 -15.49 -23.80 -19.89
N ILE A 465 -15.37 -25.03 -19.40
CA ILE A 465 -15.36 -25.32 -17.95
C ILE A 465 -14.19 -24.61 -17.27
N CYS A 466 -12.98 -24.67 -17.81
CA CYS A 466 -11.83 -23.94 -17.27
C CYS A 466 -12.08 -22.43 -17.20
N ARG A 467 -12.74 -21.83 -18.22
CA ARG A 467 -13.11 -20.40 -18.20
C ARG A 467 -14.12 -20.09 -17.10
N VAL A 468 -15.13 -20.94 -16.91
CA VAL A 468 -16.10 -20.82 -15.81
C VAL A 468 -15.42 -20.89 -14.44
N LEU A 469 -14.34 -21.67 -14.31
CA LEU A 469 -13.55 -21.83 -13.10
C LEU A 469 -12.51 -20.73 -12.85
N GLY A 470 -12.54 -19.64 -13.62
CA GLY A 470 -11.65 -18.51 -13.41
C GLY A 470 -10.29 -18.61 -14.11
N ILE A 471 -10.05 -19.64 -14.94
CA ILE A 471 -8.79 -19.74 -15.71
C ILE A 471 -8.85 -18.75 -16.87
N ARG A 472 -7.90 -17.80 -16.91
CA ARG A 472 -7.80 -16.72 -17.90
C ARG A 472 -6.60 -16.89 -18.84
N SER A 473 -5.63 -17.71 -18.49
CA SER A 473 -4.48 -18.04 -19.34
C SER A 473 -4.91 -18.59 -20.72
N PRO A 474 -4.21 -18.26 -21.81
CA PRO A 474 -4.54 -18.76 -23.16
C PRO A 474 -4.55 -20.28 -23.21
N MET A 475 -5.50 -20.86 -23.95
CA MET A 475 -5.69 -22.32 -24.01
C MET A 475 -6.27 -22.72 -25.35
N GLU A 476 -5.64 -23.71 -25.99
CA GLU A 476 -6.02 -24.22 -27.30
C GLU A 476 -6.51 -25.68 -27.20
N PRO A 477 -7.49 -26.10 -28.01
CA PRO A 477 -8.06 -27.45 -27.97
C PRO A 477 -7.17 -28.48 -28.70
N VAL A 478 -5.91 -28.61 -28.29
CA VAL A 478 -4.94 -29.57 -28.86
C VAL A 478 -5.09 -30.96 -28.24
N VAL A 479 -4.76 -32.03 -28.98
CA VAL A 479 -4.93 -33.43 -28.52
C VAL A 479 -4.21 -33.70 -27.19
N SER A 480 -3.08 -33.03 -26.95
CA SER A 480 -2.28 -33.14 -25.73
C SER A 480 -2.79 -32.30 -24.55
N LEU A 481 -3.84 -31.49 -24.72
CA LEU A 481 -4.43 -30.66 -23.66
C LEU A 481 -4.81 -31.46 -22.40
N PRO A 482 -5.40 -32.68 -22.48
CA PRO A 482 -5.68 -33.52 -21.31
C PRO A 482 -4.45 -33.87 -20.46
N LEU A 483 -3.25 -33.77 -21.03
CA LEU A 483 -1.98 -33.99 -20.35
C LEU A 483 -1.36 -32.69 -19.82
N GLY A 484 -2.08 -31.57 -19.94
CA GLY A 484 -1.68 -30.26 -19.47
C GLY A 484 -0.80 -29.50 -20.47
N ALA A 485 -1.01 -29.63 -21.79
CA ALA A 485 -0.33 -28.81 -22.80
C ALA A 485 -0.89 -27.37 -22.85
N VAL A 486 -0.76 -26.65 -21.74
CA VAL A 486 -1.21 -25.27 -21.52
C VAL A 486 -0.36 -24.66 -20.40
N ASP A 487 -0.13 -23.36 -20.41
CA ASP A 487 0.60 -22.69 -19.32
C ASP A 487 -0.37 -21.94 -18.39
N LEU A 488 -0.38 -22.30 -17.11
CA LEU A 488 -1.29 -21.76 -16.08
C LEU A 488 -0.50 -21.22 -14.88
N THR A 489 -1.13 -20.36 -14.09
CA THR A 489 -0.54 -19.85 -12.85
C THR A 489 -0.98 -20.68 -11.63
N PRO A 490 -0.19 -20.71 -10.54
CA PRO A 490 -0.61 -21.32 -9.27
C PRO A 490 -1.94 -20.78 -8.74
N LEU A 491 -2.19 -19.47 -8.83
CA LEU A 491 -3.46 -18.92 -8.37
C LEU A 491 -4.66 -19.43 -9.18
N GLU A 492 -4.54 -19.53 -10.50
CA GLU A 492 -5.59 -20.10 -11.36
C GLU A 492 -5.90 -21.54 -10.99
N MET A 493 -4.88 -22.36 -10.75
CA MET A 493 -5.05 -23.76 -10.34
C MET A 493 -5.68 -23.87 -8.94
N ALA A 494 -5.22 -23.08 -7.97
CA ALA A 494 -5.76 -23.10 -6.61
C ALA A 494 -7.23 -22.66 -6.58
N GLY A 495 -7.58 -21.59 -7.31
CA GLY A 495 -8.95 -21.08 -7.43
C GLY A 495 -9.89 -22.05 -8.15
N ALA A 496 -9.42 -22.70 -9.22
CA ALA A 496 -10.21 -23.71 -9.92
C ALA A 496 -10.48 -24.94 -9.03
N PHE A 497 -9.45 -25.45 -8.32
CA PHE A 497 -9.59 -26.59 -7.41
C PHE A 497 -10.43 -26.27 -6.17
N ALA A 498 -10.42 -25.01 -5.71
CA ALA A 498 -11.33 -24.53 -4.67
C ALA A 498 -12.81 -24.74 -5.05
N THR A 499 -13.14 -24.63 -6.33
CA THR A 499 -14.51 -24.88 -6.81
C THR A 499 -14.88 -26.37 -6.71
N PHE A 500 -13.95 -27.29 -6.98
CA PHE A 500 -14.17 -28.72 -6.75
C PHE A 500 -14.35 -29.01 -5.26
N ALA A 501 -13.48 -28.45 -4.41
CA ALA A 501 -13.55 -28.58 -2.95
C ALA A 501 -14.91 -28.15 -2.40
N ASN A 502 -15.54 -27.13 -3.01
CA ASN A 502 -16.86 -26.63 -2.65
C ASN A 502 -18.00 -27.17 -3.53
N ASN A 503 -17.84 -28.37 -4.11
CA ASN A 503 -18.86 -29.09 -4.88
C ASN A 503 -19.52 -28.25 -6.00
N GLY A 504 -18.77 -27.36 -6.63
CA GLY A 504 -19.20 -26.57 -7.77
C GLY A 504 -19.57 -25.12 -7.52
N TRP A 505 -19.52 -24.66 -6.26
CA TRP A 505 -19.70 -23.24 -5.94
C TRP A 505 -18.41 -22.45 -6.23
N HIS A 506 -18.56 -21.35 -6.95
CA HIS A 506 -17.44 -20.53 -7.45
C HIS A 506 -17.65 -19.04 -7.18
N SER A 507 -16.57 -18.35 -6.81
CA SER A 507 -16.41 -16.90 -6.93
C SER A 507 -15.06 -16.61 -7.61
N ASP A 508 -14.91 -15.44 -8.21
CA ASP A 508 -13.58 -15.02 -8.70
C ASP A 508 -12.62 -14.82 -7.52
N THR A 509 -11.35 -15.23 -7.67
CA THR A 509 -10.34 -15.03 -6.64
C THR A 509 -10.01 -13.55 -6.47
N THR A 510 -9.88 -13.10 -5.23
CA THR A 510 -9.54 -11.70 -4.91
C THR A 510 -8.53 -11.61 -3.77
N PHE A 511 -7.66 -10.60 -3.83
CA PHE A 511 -6.75 -10.21 -2.73
C PHE A 511 -7.37 -9.14 -1.83
N ILE A 512 -8.46 -8.51 -2.26
CA ILE A 512 -9.07 -7.35 -1.60
C ILE A 512 -10.48 -7.74 -1.19
N VAL A 513 -10.81 -7.59 0.08
CA VAL A 513 -12.18 -7.69 0.60
C VAL A 513 -12.92 -6.39 0.32
N GLN A 514 -12.36 -5.27 0.77
CA GLN A 514 -13.00 -3.96 0.69
C GLN A 514 -11.96 -2.84 0.62
N VAL A 515 -12.31 -1.74 -0.05
CA VAL A 515 -11.54 -0.49 -0.04
C VAL A 515 -12.50 0.63 0.36
N THR A 516 -12.09 1.46 1.32
CA THR A 516 -12.76 2.74 1.60
C THR A 516 -11.83 3.92 1.33
N ASP A 517 -12.40 5.10 1.13
CA ASP A 517 -11.64 6.36 1.21
C ASP A 517 -11.35 6.73 2.67
N SER A 518 -10.69 7.87 2.89
CA SER A 518 -10.36 8.39 4.23
C SER A 518 -11.58 8.86 5.02
N SER A 519 -12.72 9.11 4.36
CA SER A 519 -13.99 9.47 4.99
C SER A 519 -14.85 8.27 5.35
N GLY A 520 -14.44 7.05 4.96
CA GLY A 520 -15.17 5.81 5.20
C GLY A 520 -16.16 5.42 4.10
N ASN A 521 -16.19 6.13 2.97
CA ASN A 521 -17.03 5.74 1.85
C ASN A 521 -16.43 4.52 1.15
N VAL A 522 -17.27 3.52 0.84
CA VAL A 522 -16.83 2.28 0.17
C VAL A 522 -16.55 2.55 -1.31
N LEU A 523 -15.31 2.32 -1.73
CA LEU A 523 -14.83 2.44 -3.12
C LEU A 523 -14.86 1.09 -3.86
N LEU A 524 -14.64 -0.01 -3.14
CA LEU A 524 -14.67 -1.37 -3.67
C LEU A 524 -15.21 -2.31 -2.60
N ASP A 525 -16.10 -3.21 -2.99
CA ASP A 525 -16.63 -4.27 -2.13
C ASP A 525 -16.64 -5.59 -2.92
N ASN A 526 -15.74 -6.48 -2.54
CA ASN A 526 -15.60 -7.81 -3.09
C ASN A 526 -16.14 -8.87 -2.11
N THR A 527 -17.14 -8.53 -1.29
CA THR A 527 -17.88 -9.51 -0.49
C THR A 527 -18.26 -10.70 -1.39
N PRO A 528 -17.95 -11.95 -1.00
CA PRO A 528 -18.12 -13.12 -1.85
C PRO A 528 -19.57 -13.28 -2.29
N LYS A 529 -19.77 -13.58 -3.58
CA LYS A 529 -21.08 -13.91 -4.14
C LYS A 529 -21.00 -15.25 -4.88
N PRO A 530 -20.85 -16.38 -4.14
CA PRO A 530 -20.68 -17.68 -4.75
C PRO A 530 -21.87 -18.05 -5.65
N LYS A 531 -21.56 -18.63 -6.81
CA LYS A 531 -22.54 -19.16 -7.75
C LYS A 531 -22.28 -20.65 -7.95
N LEU A 532 -23.34 -21.45 -8.01
CA LEU A 532 -23.23 -22.84 -8.42
C LEU A 532 -22.98 -22.87 -9.93
N VAL A 533 -21.76 -23.20 -10.34
CA VAL A 533 -21.33 -23.19 -11.76
C VAL A 533 -20.97 -24.56 -12.30
N LEU A 534 -20.73 -25.54 -11.42
CA LEU A 534 -20.52 -26.93 -11.79
C LEU A 534 -21.69 -27.79 -11.29
N ASN A 535 -21.91 -28.92 -11.97
CA ASN A 535 -22.80 -29.95 -11.44
C ASN A 535 -22.19 -30.57 -10.17
N ALA A 536 -22.96 -30.58 -9.09
CA ALA A 536 -22.47 -30.99 -7.78
C ALA A 536 -22.14 -32.49 -7.69
N TRP A 537 -22.90 -33.36 -8.36
CA TRP A 537 -22.59 -34.79 -8.42
C TRP A 537 -21.26 -35.06 -9.14
N ALA A 538 -21.03 -34.39 -10.27
CA ALA A 538 -19.78 -34.52 -11.02
C ALA A 538 -18.58 -33.97 -10.22
N ALA A 539 -18.71 -32.83 -9.55
CA ALA A 539 -17.67 -32.27 -8.68
C ALA A 539 -17.36 -33.19 -7.48
N ALA A 540 -18.39 -33.71 -6.80
CA ALA A 540 -18.23 -34.67 -5.72
C ALA A 540 -17.61 -36.00 -6.19
N SER A 541 -17.90 -36.43 -7.42
CA SER A 541 -17.28 -37.60 -8.05
C SER A 541 -15.79 -37.38 -8.31
N VAL A 542 -15.39 -36.18 -8.76
CA VAL A 542 -13.98 -35.78 -8.86
C VAL A 542 -13.32 -35.79 -7.48
N ASN A 543 -13.96 -35.21 -6.46
CA ASN A 543 -13.44 -35.21 -5.08
C ASN A 543 -13.20 -36.64 -4.57
N SER A 544 -14.13 -37.57 -4.81
CA SER A 544 -13.98 -38.98 -4.44
C SER A 544 -12.79 -39.63 -5.15
N ALA A 545 -12.62 -39.39 -6.46
CA ALA A 545 -11.52 -39.97 -7.22
C ALA A 545 -10.16 -39.36 -6.80
N LEU A 546 -10.10 -38.07 -6.52
CA LEU A 546 -8.88 -37.36 -6.12
C LEU A 546 -8.42 -37.66 -4.70
N GLN A 547 -9.32 -38.07 -3.79
CA GLN A 547 -8.90 -38.65 -2.50
C GLN A 547 -8.04 -39.91 -2.72
N GLY A 548 -8.40 -40.76 -3.67
CA GLY A 548 -7.63 -41.94 -4.03
C GLY A 548 -6.19 -41.63 -4.47
N VAL A 549 -5.94 -40.48 -5.09
CA VAL A 549 -4.59 -40.06 -5.49
C VAL A 549 -3.67 -39.88 -4.27
N ILE A 550 -4.21 -39.39 -3.15
CA ILE A 550 -3.47 -39.20 -1.90
C ILE A 550 -3.37 -40.50 -1.10
N TYR A 551 -4.41 -41.32 -1.04
CA TYR A 551 -4.38 -42.54 -0.21
C TYR A 551 -3.73 -43.73 -0.92
N ASN A 552 -4.03 -43.93 -2.20
CA ASN A 552 -3.69 -45.14 -2.96
C ASN A 552 -2.75 -44.86 -4.16
N GLY A 553 -2.58 -43.59 -4.53
CA GLY A 553 -2.01 -43.19 -5.82
C GLY A 553 -0.67 -42.46 -5.75
N THR A 554 -0.48 -41.56 -6.71
CA THR A 554 0.80 -40.85 -6.93
C THR A 554 1.18 -39.83 -5.86
N ALA A 555 0.29 -39.49 -4.92
CA ALA A 555 0.48 -38.40 -3.95
C ALA A 555 0.47 -38.85 -2.49
N LYS A 556 0.92 -40.07 -2.18
CA LYS A 556 0.95 -40.60 -0.80
C LYS A 556 1.66 -39.70 0.20
N ALA A 557 2.69 -38.97 -0.23
CA ALA A 557 3.41 -38.03 0.62
C ALA A 557 2.61 -36.76 0.99
N ALA A 558 1.43 -36.53 0.41
CA ALA A 558 0.53 -35.43 0.76
C ALA A 558 -0.43 -35.77 1.91
N GLN A 559 -0.39 -36.98 2.48
CA GLN A 559 -1.30 -37.34 3.58
C GLN A 559 -1.04 -36.46 4.82
N ILE A 560 -2.10 -35.83 5.32
CA ILE A 560 -2.10 -34.92 6.48
C ILE A 560 -2.97 -35.43 7.65
N GLY A 561 -3.39 -36.70 7.60
CA GLY A 561 -4.19 -37.33 8.67
C GLY A 561 -5.67 -36.91 8.72
N ARG A 562 -6.19 -36.27 7.66
CA ARG A 562 -7.60 -35.88 7.48
C ARG A 562 -8.02 -36.03 6.01
N PRO A 563 -9.33 -36.04 5.68
CA PRO A 563 -9.84 -36.05 4.32
C PRO A 563 -9.20 -34.96 3.48
N ALA A 564 -8.47 -35.38 2.45
CA ALA A 564 -7.80 -34.50 1.50
C ALA A 564 -7.90 -35.09 0.09
N ALA A 565 -8.00 -34.21 -0.89
CA ALA A 565 -8.02 -34.56 -2.31
C ALA A 565 -6.93 -33.76 -3.03
N GLY A 566 -6.33 -34.32 -4.08
CA GLY A 566 -5.33 -33.58 -4.83
C GLY A 566 -4.78 -34.30 -6.03
N LYS A 567 -3.99 -33.59 -6.83
CA LYS A 567 -3.39 -34.13 -8.05
C LYS A 567 -1.95 -33.66 -8.23
N THR A 568 -1.08 -34.61 -8.54
CA THR A 568 0.29 -34.35 -9.00
C THR A 568 0.31 -33.93 -10.46
N GLY A 569 1.21 -33.01 -10.79
CA GLY A 569 1.57 -32.62 -12.14
C GLY A 569 3.08 -32.74 -12.35
N THR A 570 3.48 -33.25 -13.50
CA THR A 570 4.89 -33.36 -13.91
C THR A 570 4.92 -33.25 -15.42
N THR A 571 5.78 -32.38 -15.94
CA THR A 571 6.01 -32.24 -17.38
C THR A 571 6.98 -33.31 -17.87
N SER A 572 6.88 -33.71 -19.14
CA SER A 572 7.77 -34.74 -19.72
C SER A 572 9.24 -34.33 -19.77
N SER A 573 9.51 -33.02 -19.69
CA SER A 573 10.86 -32.46 -19.65
C SER A 573 11.35 -32.17 -18.22
N GLU A 574 10.59 -32.55 -17.18
CA GLU A 574 10.94 -32.33 -15.76
C GLU A 574 11.27 -30.86 -15.43
N ARG A 575 10.66 -29.93 -16.17
CA ARG A 575 10.86 -28.47 -16.02
C ARG A 575 9.93 -27.87 -14.98
N ASP A 576 8.74 -28.45 -14.86
CA ASP A 576 7.68 -27.96 -13.99
C ASP A 576 7.06 -29.15 -13.27
N ILE A 577 7.07 -29.07 -11.95
CA ILE A 577 6.45 -30.05 -11.07
C ILE A 577 5.45 -29.36 -10.16
N TRP A 578 4.30 -29.99 -10.02
CA TRP A 578 3.13 -29.42 -9.38
C TRP A 578 2.51 -30.38 -8.39
N PHE A 579 1.92 -29.81 -7.36
CA PHE A 579 0.89 -30.47 -6.60
C PHE A 579 -0.22 -29.46 -6.30
N VAL A 580 -1.44 -29.82 -6.65
CA VAL A 580 -2.64 -29.04 -6.33
C VAL A 580 -3.54 -29.90 -5.48
N GLY A 581 -3.70 -29.53 -4.22
CA GLY A 581 -4.44 -30.31 -3.23
C GLY A 581 -5.30 -29.42 -2.36
N TYR A 582 -6.35 -29.99 -1.80
CA TYR A 582 -7.34 -29.27 -1.03
C TYR A 582 -8.00 -30.13 0.04
N VAL A 583 -8.52 -29.43 1.04
CA VAL A 583 -9.55 -29.87 1.99
C VAL A 583 -10.77 -28.97 1.78
N PRO A 584 -11.96 -29.27 2.35
CA PRO A 584 -13.14 -28.41 2.22
C PRO A 584 -12.89 -26.93 2.61
N GLN A 585 -11.96 -26.68 3.53
CA GLN A 585 -11.63 -25.35 4.05
C GLN A 585 -10.51 -24.60 3.31
N LEU A 586 -9.65 -25.28 2.55
CA LEU A 586 -8.48 -24.65 1.93
C LEU A 586 -7.99 -25.42 0.70
N SER A 587 -7.82 -24.72 -0.42
CA SER A 587 -7.23 -25.22 -1.67
C SER A 587 -5.87 -24.58 -1.89
N VAL A 588 -4.85 -25.38 -2.22
CA VAL A 588 -3.48 -24.92 -2.37
C VAL A 588 -2.84 -25.52 -3.61
N ALA A 589 -2.28 -24.64 -4.45
CA ALA A 589 -1.40 -25.03 -5.54
C ALA A 589 0.04 -24.69 -5.18
N VAL A 590 0.94 -25.65 -5.39
CA VAL A 590 2.38 -25.47 -5.27
C VAL A 590 3.02 -25.83 -6.61
N TRP A 591 3.89 -24.96 -7.10
CA TRP A 591 4.74 -25.17 -8.26
C TRP A 591 6.21 -25.08 -7.86
N ILE A 592 7.04 -25.92 -8.48
CA ILE A 592 8.49 -25.87 -8.38
C ILE A 592 9.07 -26.00 -9.79
N GLY A 593 10.08 -25.18 -10.10
CA GLY A 593 10.77 -25.19 -11.38
C GLY A 593 11.88 -24.14 -11.45
N ASN A 594 12.62 -24.14 -12.57
CA ASN A 594 13.64 -23.13 -12.85
C ASN A 594 13.08 -21.99 -13.73
N ASP A 595 13.48 -20.76 -13.44
CA ASP A 595 13.03 -19.58 -14.20
C ASP A 595 13.43 -19.60 -15.67
N ASP A 596 14.62 -20.10 -15.96
CA ASP A 596 15.19 -20.22 -17.30
C ASP A 596 14.67 -21.43 -18.10
N TYR A 597 13.70 -22.17 -17.58
CA TYR A 597 13.12 -23.38 -18.17
C TYR A 597 14.11 -24.54 -18.34
N THR A 598 15.28 -24.51 -17.68
CA THR A 598 16.15 -25.68 -17.63
C THR A 598 15.47 -26.80 -16.82
N PRO A 599 15.65 -28.08 -17.22
CA PRO A 599 15.16 -29.21 -16.43
C PRO A 599 15.74 -29.23 -15.02
N MET A 600 14.95 -29.69 -14.05
CA MET A 600 15.46 -30.07 -12.73
C MET A 600 16.17 -31.44 -12.81
N SER A 601 16.84 -31.86 -11.72
CA SER A 601 17.53 -33.14 -11.69
C SER A 601 16.60 -34.34 -11.95
N TYR A 602 17.15 -35.38 -12.59
CA TYR A 602 16.39 -36.52 -13.11
C TYR A 602 15.59 -37.26 -12.04
N GLY A 603 14.32 -37.58 -12.33
CA GLY A 603 13.43 -38.31 -11.41
C GLY A 603 12.66 -37.44 -10.41
N ALA A 604 12.71 -36.12 -10.56
CA ALA A 604 11.89 -35.19 -9.80
C ALA A 604 10.41 -35.28 -10.22
N THR A 605 9.55 -35.81 -9.34
CA THR A 605 8.11 -35.89 -9.60
C THR A 605 7.30 -35.04 -8.64
N GLY A 606 6.10 -34.63 -9.04
CA GLY A 606 5.19 -33.87 -8.18
C GLY A 606 4.83 -34.58 -6.87
N GLY A 607 4.81 -35.92 -6.87
CA GLY A 607 4.45 -36.72 -5.70
C GLY A 607 5.56 -36.88 -4.66
N THR A 608 6.83 -36.85 -5.07
CA THR A 608 7.98 -37.02 -4.17
C THR A 608 8.58 -35.68 -3.72
N ILE A 609 8.48 -34.65 -4.57
CA ILE A 609 9.10 -33.35 -4.33
C ILE A 609 8.08 -32.32 -3.83
N VAL A 610 6.95 -32.15 -4.52
CA VAL A 610 6.02 -31.04 -4.24
C VAL A 610 4.96 -31.39 -3.19
N ALA A 611 4.45 -32.63 -3.20
CA ALA A 611 3.46 -33.09 -2.21
C ALA A 611 3.91 -32.93 -0.73
N PRO A 612 5.18 -33.19 -0.35
CA PRO A 612 5.68 -32.87 0.98
C PRO A 612 5.64 -31.38 1.34
N VAL A 613 5.95 -30.48 0.40
CA VAL A 613 5.86 -29.02 0.61
C VAL A 613 4.42 -28.62 0.93
N TRP A 614 3.48 -29.14 0.15
CA TRP A 614 2.04 -28.94 0.38
C TRP A 614 1.61 -29.50 1.75
N ARG A 615 2.04 -30.71 2.10
CA ARG A 615 1.71 -31.36 3.37
C ARG A 615 2.17 -30.53 4.56
N ASP A 616 3.41 -30.04 4.54
CA ASP A 616 4.00 -29.30 5.64
C ASP A 616 3.32 -27.92 5.80
N PHE A 617 2.98 -27.25 4.69
CA PHE A 617 2.17 -26.03 4.74
C PHE A 617 0.78 -26.30 5.32
N MET A 618 0.07 -27.28 4.77
CA MET A 618 -1.31 -27.60 5.15
C MET A 618 -1.42 -28.07 6.60
N SER A 619 -0.45 -28.85 7.09
CA SER A 619 -0.44 -29.33 8.48
C SER A 619 -0.36 -28.18 9.48
N GLN A 620 0.40 -27.13 9.16
CA GLN A 620 0.52 -25.93 9.98
C GLN A 620 -0.68 -24.98 9.78
N ALA A 621 -1.10 -24.78 8.54
CA ALA A 621 -2.22 -23.90 8.18
C ALA A 621 -3.55 -24.35 8.78
N LEU A 622 -3.77 -25.67 8.90
CA LEU A 622 -4.99 -26.26 9.44
C LEU A 622 -4.94 -26.55 10.94
N GLN A 623 -3.88 -26.13 11.64
CA GLN A 623 -3.78 -26.33 13.08
C GLN A 623 -4.93 -25.61 13.81
N GLY A 624 -5.77 -26.38 14.52
CA GLY A 624 -6.95 -25.86 15.20
C GLY A 624 -8.16 -25.61 14.30
N VAL A 625 -8.08 -25.92 13.01
CA VAL A 625 -9.23 -25.89 12.09
C VAL A 625 -9.94 -27.26 12.17
N PRO A 626 -11.25 -27.30 12.48
CA PRO A 626 -12.01 -28.55 12.55
C PRO A 626 -11.85 -29.41 11.30
N GLU A 627 -11.94 -30.72 11.47
CA GLU A 627 -11.97 -31.67 10.36
C GLU A 627 -13.33 -31.62 9.66
N GLU A 628 -13.34 -31.65 8.33
CA GLU A 628 -14.57 -31.74 7.53
C GLU A 628 -14.40 -32.78 6.44
N ASP A 629 -15.44 -33.59 6.23
CA ASP A 629 -15.52 -34.55 5.14
C ASP A 629 -15.98 -33.90 3.84
N PHE A 630 -15.56 -34.48 2.71
CA PHE A 630 -16.17 -34.17 1.43
C PHE A 630 -17.58 -34.75 1.36
N LYS A 631 -18.53 -33.97 0.84
CA LYS A 631 -19.87 -34.48 0.55
C LYS A 631 -19.77 -35.62 -0.48
N PRO A 632 -20.32 -36.81 -0.19
CA PRO A 632 -20.25 -37.93 -1.13
C PRO A 632 -21.16 -37.65 -2.33
N ALA A 633 -20.79 -38.17 -3.50
CA ALA A 633 -21.56 -37.99 -4.74
C ALA A 633 -23.01 -38.47 -4.62
N SER A 634 -23.28 -39.48 -3.78
CA SER A 634 -24.64 -39.96 -3.47
C SER A 634 -25.55 -38.91 -2.82
N SER A 635 -25.01 -37.78 -2.36
CA SER A 635 -25.78 -36.65 -1.82
C SER A 635 -26.39 -35.75 -2.91
N PHE A 636 -26.08 -36.01 -4.18
CA PHE A 636 -26.48 -35.18 -5.31
C PHE A 636 -27.11 -36.02 -6.41
N GLU A 637 -27.99 -35.40 -7.19
CA GLU A 637 -28.59 -36.02 -8.36
C GLU A 637 -27.56 -36.13 -9.49
N ARG A 638 -27.48 -37.32 -10.09
CA ARG A 638 -26.63 -37.56 -11.26
C ARG A 638 -27.26 -36.88 -12.49
N PRO A 639 -26.47 -36.12 -13.29
CA PRO A 639 -26.96 -35.43 -14.49
C PRO A 639 -27.64 -36.33 -15.51
#